data_AF-A0A431URW5-F1
#
_entry.id   AF-A0A431URW5-F1
#
_cell.length_a   1.000
_cell.length_b   1.000
_cell.length_c   1.000
_cell.angle_alpha   90.00
_cell.angle_beta   90.00
_cell.angle_gamma   90.00
#
_symmetry.space_group_name_H-M   'P 1'
#
loop_
_entity.id
_entity.type
_entity.pdbx_description
1 polymer ?
#
loop_
_entity_poly.entity_id
_entity_poly.type
_entity_poly.pdbx_seq_one_letter_code
_entity_poly.pdbx_strand_id
1 'polypeptide(L)'
;MSELKVNSLEYWNDRFQTNWEDFLGREQTTFFIDLLLKNLPTWLLNEIEDNKLTICDAGCAEGEGTYLLSKNFPKSDVKGIDFSSEAIKKAKEYYPEVEFIVGDINQIQEQYDVILCSNVLEHFEQPFDIIPNLIESAKNHVIIMIPFQEENRIKEHMYTFNYDSIPLEIQNYNLTYFKEIDCRFIEGTYWSGKQAILIYSNKEIVNTMELTLNTFFSDYNFHEKKYFLKENEVHDLQSELKIKEESINWYYQKLEEKDRIVQSLSLSLEKALGEIEKLNEYFIKEIESKNNIIEQLNKELEFEKDKILKQQEEIESHKYNVALVNQEISNMLNTKAWRLVNKYYNGVKSTRELKGHSKKFMYVAKTKGVKEAVSRSFSFFKNRNTKPTYYSDNQQVRNIYDELVTKYQDNEIKGIAIIPSAFEFDELYNQRTINLAKYLANEGYGVLYIAWQWQKGEDHSNSYKCFLDKIYQVPLYDFLETQMEPLVEIKEKHFIMTFPTEHFYKLIVPFREKGFYITYDIMDEWEEFYKVGEAPWYKQNIEEAIVLNSDLVVSVSEPLKEKFSSIRNDIIVLGNGYNENISKMKNISLRSLAEDQKIHIGYFGHLTSSWFDWELIFDILERKDIFIHIIGYGVDDATLNRLKSYPNIKFYGKVHPGELYEYVKNWHLGIIPFKKSKLSLAVDPIKIYEYLFFGLPTISTGIPHIGKYPLVDHCENTSEVLNAIDKRYSEVLNESLELQDIENFLENSTWENRFQFMMKSIKEKSFLQDLYEGESD
;
A
#
# COMPACT_ATOMS: atom_id res chain seq x y z
N MET A 1 -9.61 44.78 -7.32
CA MET A 1 -10.67 44.51 -8.31
C MET A 1 -11.97 44.77 -7.59
N SER A 2 -12.91 45.50 -8.21
CA SER A 2 -14.23 45.75 -7.61
C SER A 2 -14.88 44.41 -7.24
N GLU A 3 -15.36 44.26 -6.01
CA GLU A 3 -16.18 43.10 -5.65
C GLU A 3 -17.39 43.10 -6.59
N LEU A 4 -17.43 42.16 -7.54
CA LEU A 4 -18.57 41.97 -8.41
C LEU A 4 -19.79 41.63 -7.53
N LYS A 5 -20.92 42.29 -7.81
CA LYS A 5 -22.16 42.05 -7.05
C LYS A 5 -22.62 40.61 -7.36
N VAL A 6 -22.80 39.80 -6.32
CA VAL A 6 -23.38 38.45 -6.44
C VAL A 6 -24.72 38.56 -7.18
N ASN A 7 -24.97 37.66 -8.12
CA ASN A 7 -26.14 37.65 -8.99
C ASN A 7 -26.20 38.75 -10.08
N SER A 8 -25.07 39.40 -10.38
CA SER A 8 -24.91 40.19 -11.63
C SER A 8 -24.55 39.29 -12.81
N LEU A 9 -24.88 39.73 -14.03
CA LEU A 9 -24.50 39.03 -15.26
C LEU A 9 -22.97 38.87 -15.35
N GLU A 10 -22.22 39.90 -14.96
CA GLU A 10 -20.76 39.85 -14.94
C GLU A 10 -20.22 38.82 -13.95
N TYR A 11 -20.85 38.68 -12.77
CA TYR A 11 -20.47 37.68 -11.77
C TYR A 11 -20.66 36.26 -12.28
N TRP A 12 -21.84 35.95 -12.82
CA TRP A 12 -22.14 34.60 -13.27
C TRP A 12 -21.41 34.24 -14.57
N ASN A 13 -21.25 35.17 -15.51
CA ASN A 13 -20.40 34.93 -16.68
C ASN A 13 -18.96 34.59 -16.28
N ASP A 14 -18.39 35.32 -15.31
CA ASP A 14 -17.06 35.00 -14.77
C ASP A 14 -17.03 33.63 -14.07
N ARG A 15 -18.05 33.32 -13.27
CA ARG A 15 -18.21 32.01 -12.60
C ARG A 15 -18.21 30.86 -13.61
N PHE A 16 -19.06 30.93 -14.62
CA PHE A 16 -19.17 29.92 -15.67
C PHE A 16 -17.89 29.83 -16.51
N GLN A 17 -17.15 30.92 -16.71
CA GLN A 17 -15.91 30.88 -17.48
C GLN A 17 -14.71 30.36 -16.70
N THR A 18 -14.62 30.62 -15.40
CA THR A 18 -13.37 30.46 -14.65
C THR A 18 -13.36 29.26 -13.72
N ASN A 19 -14.38 29.09 -12.88
CA ASN A 19 -14.30 28.22 -11.70
C ASN A 19 -15.60 27.43 -11.43
N TRP A 20 -16.56 27.39 -12.34
CA TRP A 20 -17.79 26.61 -12.18
C TRP A 20 -17.52 25.12 -11.89
N GLU A 21 -16.60 24.51 -12.65
CA GLU A 21 -16.18 23.11 -12.48
C GLU A 21 -15.39 22.88 -11.18
N ASP A 22 -14.54 23.83 -10.78
CA ASP A 22 -13.76 23.73 -9.54
C ASP A 22 -14.65 23.63 -8.29
N PHE A 23 -15.91 24.06 -8.42
CA PHE A 23 -16.93 23.97 -7.38
C PHE A 23 -17.97 22.89 -7.68
N LEU A 24 -17.70 21.96 -8.60
CA LEU A 24 -18.58 20.82 -8.91
C LEU A 24 -19.98 21.25 -9.39
N GLY A 25 -20.10 22.36 -10.13
CA GLY A 25 -21.39 22.96 -10.48
C GLY A 25 -22.32 22.02 -11.26
N ARG A 26 -21.78 21.21 -12.18
CA ARG A 26 -22.56 20.25 -12.98
C ARG A 26 -23.02 19.04 -12.16
N GLU A 27 -22.14 18.51 -11.31
CA GLU A 27 -22.47 17.41 -10.40
C GLU A 27 -23.50 17.83 -9.36
N GLN A 28 -23.39 19.06 -8.83
CA GLN A 28 -24.40 19.64 -7.94
C GLN A 28 -25.76 19.78 -8.62
N THR A 29 -25.80 20.34 -9.83
CA THR A 29 -27.03 20.49 -10.62
C THR A 29 -27.70 19.14 -10.88
N THR A 30 -26.91 18.13 -11.27
CA THR A 30 -27.37 16.75 -11.45
C THR A 30 -27.96 16.17 -10.18
N PHE A 31 -27.25 16.30 -9.05
CA PHE A 31 -27.70 15.82 -7.75
C PHE A 31 -29.04 16.44 -7.33
N PHE A 32 -29.18 17.75 -7.48
CA PHE A 32 -30.38 18.48 -7.07
C PHE A 32 -31.61 18.11 -7.91
N ILE A 33 -31.45 17.98 -9.23
CA ILE A 33 -32.57 17.62 -10.10
C ILE A 33 -32.99 16.15 -9.90
N ASP A 34 -32.03 15.24 -9.70
CA ASP A 34 -32.33 13.87 -9.30
C ASP A 34 -33.08 13.79 -7.96
N LEU A 35 -32.67 14.62 -7.00
CA LEU A 35 -33.32 14.69 -5.69
C LEU A 35 -34.75 15.21 -5.82
N LEU A 36 -34.96 16.24 -6.64
CA LEU A 36 -36.27 16.81 -6.94
C LEU A 36 -37.16 15.76 -7.59
N LEU A 37 -36.73 15.11 -8.68
CA LEU A 37 -37.52 14.13 -9.42
C LEU A 37 -37.96 12.94 -8.56
N LYS A 38 -37.09 12.48 -7.64
CA LYS A 38 -37.41 11.40 -6.68
C LYS A 38 -38.46 11.80 -5.65
N ASN A 39 -38.69 13.09 -5.46
CA ASN A 39 -39.55 13.63 -4.40
C ASN A 39 -40.71 14.47 -4.91
N LEU A 40 -40.92 14.56 -6.23
CA LEU A 40 -42.14 15.15 -6.79
C LEU A 40 -43.35 14.25 -6.52
N PRO A 41 -44.54 14.83 -6.27
CA PRO A 41 -45.72 14.04 -6.00
C PRO A 41 -46.23 13.36 -7.27
N THR A 42 -46.73 12.14 -7.08
CA THR A 42 -47.22 11.27 -8.16
C THR A 42 -48.25 11.93 -9.08
N TRP A 43 -49.17 12.71 -8.51
CA TRP A 43 -50.23 13.34 -9.29
C TRP A 43 -49.65 14.30 -10.33
N LEU A 44 -48.61 15.05 -9.97
CA LEU A 44 -47.97 16.01 -10.86
C LEU A 44 -47.15 15.30 -11.94
N LEU A 45 -46.43 14.23 -11.57
CA LEU A 45 -45.70 13.42 -12.55
C LEU A 45 -46.62 12.83 -13.62
N ASN A 46 -47.76 12.27 -13.21
CA ASN A 46 -48.76 11.74 -14.15
C ASN A 46 -49.35 12.87 -15.00
N GLU A 47 -49.67 14.01 -14.40
CA GLU A 47 -50.26 15.14 -15.13
C GLU A 47 -49.33 15.68 -16.21
N ILE A 48 -48.03 15.83 -15.90
CA ILE A 48 -47.01 16.25 -16.87
C ILE A 48 -46.96 15.28 -18.05
N GLU A 49 -46.86 13.98 -17.77
CA GLU A 49 -46.67 12.95 -18.79
C GLU A 49 -47.94 12.67 -19.61
N ASP A 50 -49.10 12.58 -18.95
CA ASP A 50 -50.38 12.25 -19.58
C ASP A 50 -50.88 13.40 -20.47
N ASN A 51 -50.67 14.64 -20.04
CA ASN A 51 -51.08 15.84 -20.78
C ASN A 51 -49.96 16.45 -21.64
N LYS A 52 -48.75 15.89 -21.60
CA LYS A 52 -47.58 16.36 -22.35
C LYS A 52 -47.28 17.84 -22.09
N LEU A 53 -47.30 18.20 -20.82
CA LEU A 53 -47.13 19.59 -20.38
C LEU A 53 -45.75 20.11 -20.78
N THR A 54 -45.71 21.35 -21.27
CA THR A 54 -44.46 22.07 -21.59
C THR A 54 -43.74 22.47 -20.30
N ILE A 55 -42.42 22.30 -20.26
CA ILE A 55 -41.59 22.51 -19.06
C ILE A 55 -40.48 23.53 -19.37
N CYS A 56 -40.35 24.54 -18.53
CA CYS A 56 -39.22 25.47 -18.55
C CYS A 56 -38.40 25.33 -17.26
N ASP A 57 -37.11 25.04 -17.42
CA ASP A 57 -36.11 25.07 -16.35
C ASP A 57 -35.49 26.48 -16.27
N ALA A 58 -35.96 27.27 -15.31
CA ALA A 58 -35.62 28.67 -15.11
C ALA A 58 -34.39 28.82 -14.20
N GLY A 59 -33.30 29.34 -14.78
CA GLY A 59 -31.96 29.34 -14.19
C GLY A 59 -31.22 28.02 -14.42
N CYS A 60 -31.23 27.52 -15.66
CA CYS A 60 -30.73 26.18 -16.00
C CYS A 60 -29.21 26.01 -15.94
N ALA A 61 -28.44 27.08 -15.72
CA ALA A 61 -26.98 27.06 -15.74
C ALA A 61 -26.42 26.40 -17.03
N GLU A 62 -25.53 25.42 -16.89
CA GLU A 62 -24.92 24.70 -18.02
C GLU A 62 -25.81 23.57 -18.59
N GLY A 63 -27.06 23.44 -18.13
CA GLY A 63 -28.13 22.69 -18.80
C GLY A 63 -28.32 21.22 -18.40
N GLU A 64 -27.53 20.72 -17.43
CA GLU A 64 -27.61 19.34 -16.93
C GLU A 64 -29.03 18.98 -16.45
N GLY A 65 -29.64 19.90 -15.70
CA GLY A 65 -30.98 19.75 -15.13
C GLY A 65 -32.05 19.65 -16.21
N THR A 66 -32.02 20.58 -17.16
CA THR A 66 -32.93 20.60 -18.31
C THR A 66 -32.83 19.32 -19.13
N TYR A 67 -31.60 18.83 -19.36
CA TYR A 67 -31.37 17.57 -20.04
C TYR A 67 -31.99 16.38 -19.29
N LEU A 68 -31.79 16.27 -17.98
CA LEU A 68 -32.41 15.21 -17.17
C LEU A 68 -33.94 15.27 -17.19
N LEU A 69 -34.52 16.47 -17.12
CA LEU A 69 -35.96 16.68 -17.26
C LEU A 69 -36.45 16.18 -18.62
N SER A 70 -35.74 16.48 -19.72
CA SER A 70 -36.11 16.02 -21.06
C SER A 70 -36.11 14.49 -21.20
N LYS A 71 -35.21 13.80 -20.49
CA LYS A 71 -35.15 12.32 -20.51
C LYS A 71 -36.23 11.68 -19.63
N ASN A 72 -36.60 12.32 -18.52
CA ASN A 72 -37.64 11.82 -17.63
C ASN A 72 -39.06 12.10 -18.18
N PHE A 73 -39.23 13.16 -18.96
CA PHE A 73 -40.49 13.52 -19.62
C PHE A 73 -40.33 13.58 -21.15
N PRO A 74 -40.07 12.44 -21.82
CA PRO A 74 -39.72 12.41 -23.25
C PRO A 74 -40.87 12.84 -24.18
N LYS A 75 -42.10 12.98 -23.67
CA LYS A 75 -43.26 13.47 -24.41
C LYS A 75 -43.51 14.97 -24.24
N SER A 76 -42.82 15.61 -23.32
CA SER A 76 -42.92 17.04 -23.02
C SER A 76 -41.93 17.84 -23.86
N ASP A 77 -42.30 19.07 -24.20
CA ASP A 77 -41.35 20.06 -24.72
C ASP A 77 -40.63 20.70 -23.52
N VAL A 78 -39.32 20.45 -23.40
CA VAL A 78 -38.51 20.86 -22.25
C VAL A 78 -37.44 21.84 -22.72
N LYS A 79 -37.43 23.04 -22.12
CA LYS A 79 -36.50 24.12 -22.46
C LYS A 79 -35.80 24.66 -21.22
N GLY A 80 -34.54 25.08 -21.39
CA GLY A 80 -33.75 25.72 -20.33
C GLY A 80 -33.58 27.22 -20.60
N ILE A 81 -33.73 28.04 -19.57
CA ILE A 81 -33.53 29.49 -19.64
C ILE A 81 -32.47 29.91 -18.62
N ASP A 82 -31.49 30.68 -19.06
CA ASP A 82 -30.51 31.33 -18.18
C ASP A 82 -30.11 32.69 -18.75
N PHE A 83 -29.93 33.68 -17.88
CA PHE A 83 -29.54 35.04 -18.26
C PHE A 83 -28.07 35.14 -18.69
N SER A 84 -27.25 34.16 -18.30
CA SER A 84 -25.86 34.02 -18.72
C SER A 84 -25.78 33.46 -20.13
N SER A 85 -25.31 34.29 -21.08
CA SER A 85 -25.03 33.82 -22.44
C SER A 85 -23.90 32.79 -22.49
N GLU A 86 -22.99 32.81 -21.51
CA GLU A 86 -21.88 31.85 -21.41
C GLU A 86 -22.37 30.48 -20.95
N ALA A 87 -23.29 30.44 -19.97
CA ALA A 87 -23.91 29.21 -19.50
C ALA A 87 -24.70 28.53 -20.63
N ILE A 88 -25.56 29.31 -21.32
CA ILE A 88 -26.37 28.81 -22.44
C ILE A 88 -25.52 28.34 -23.61
N LYS A 89 -24.38 29.00 -23.87
CA LYS A 89 -23.45 28.56 -24.90
C LYS A 89 -22.92 27.15 -24.60
N LYS A 90 -22.50 26.90 -23.36
CA LYS A 90 -22.03 25.58 -22.91
C LYS A 90 -23.16 24.56 -22.87
N ALA A 91 -24.35 24.95 -22.42
CA ALA A 91 -25.53 24.07 -22.41
C ALA A 91 -25.85 23.54 -23.82
N LYS A 92 -25.80 24.41 -24.84
CA LYS A 92 -25.96 24.01 -26.24
C LYS A 92 -24.84 23.12 -26.78
N GLU A 93 -23.63 23.27 -26.24
CA GLU A 93 -22.48 22.44 -26.61
C GLU A 93 -22.59 21.04 -25.99
N TYR A 94 -23.00 20.94 -24.73
CA TYR A 94 -23.13 19.69 -24.01
C TYR A 94 -24.40 18.91 -24.37
N TYR A 95 -25.52 19.61 -24.61
CA TYR A 95 -26.84 19.00 -24.80
C TYR A 95 -27.53 19.54 -26.07
N PRO A 96 -26.99 19.26 -27.27
CA PRO A 96 -27.49 19.83 -28.53
C PRO A 96 -28.91 19.42 -28.89
N GLU A 97 -29.46 18.37 -28.28
CA GLU A 97 -30.85 17.93 -28.49
C GLU A 97 -31.90 18.69 -27.67
N VAL A 98 -31.48 19.53 -26.71
CA VAL A 98 -32.37 20.30 -25.85
C VAL A 98 -32.31 21.78 -26.24
N GLU A 99 -33.46 22.46 -26.18
CA GLU A 99 -33.54 23.87 -26.52
C GLU A 99 -33.17 24.74 -25.29
N PHE A 100 -32.20 25.64 -25.49
CA PHE A 100 -31.74 26.58 -24.46
C PHE A 100 -31.85 28.03 -24.94
N ILE A 101 -32.36 28.91 -24.07
CA ILE A 101 -32.68 30.31 -24.38
C ILE A 101 -31.91 31.22 -23.42
N VAL A 102 -31.24 32.23 -23.97
CA VAL A 102 -30.68 33.32 -23.14
C VAL A 102 -31.82 34.24 -22.73
N GLY A 103 -32.13 34.29 -21.43
CA GLY A 103 -33.27 35.05 -20.92
C GLY A 103 -33.20 35.30 -19.41
N ASP A 104 -33.71 36.45 -18.98
CA ASP A 104 -33.78 36.79 -17.56
C ASP A 104 -35.07 36.24 -16.94
N ILE A 105 -34.96 35.54 -15.81
CA ILE A 105 -36.11 34.99 -15.08
C ILE A 105 -37.05 36.09 -14.53
N ASN A 106 -36.58 37.34 -14.45
CA ASN A 106 -37.43 38.50 -14.18
C ASN A 106 -38.41 38.80 -15.32
N GLN A 107 -38.14 38.31 -16.52
CA GLN A 107 -38.95 38.57 -17.70
C GLN A 107 -38.86 37.40 -18.70
N ILE A 108 -39.48 36.27 -18.33
CA ILE A 108 -39.63 35.13 -19.24
C ILE A 108 -40.65 35.52 -20.33
N GLN A 109 -40.27 35.34 -21.60
CA GLN A 109 -41.04 35.83 -22.75
C GLN A 109 -42.18 34.90 -23.18
N GLU A 110 -42.04 33.61 -22.91
CA GLU A 110 -42.99 32.56 -23.29
C GLU A 110 -43.71 32.03 -22.05
N GLN A 111 -44.93 31.50 -22.25
CA GLN A 111 -45.65 30.79 -21.19
C GLN A 111 -45.52 29.28 -21.32
N TYR A 112 -45.18 28.64 -20.21
CA TYR A 112 -45.03 27.19 -20.10
C TYR A 112 -46.11 26.62 -19.17
N ASP A 113 -46.45 25.35 -19.34
CA ASP A 113 -47.42 24.71 -18.43
C ASP A 113 -46.79 24.53 -17.04
N VAL A 114 -45.50 24.18 -17.00
CA VAL A 114 -44.71 24.02 -15.78
C VAL A 114 -43.45 24.87 -15.86
N ILE A 115 -43.19 25.65 -14.81
CA ILE A 115 -41.90 26.29 -14.58
C ILE A 115 -41.21 25.62 -13.39
N LEU A 116 -39.96 25.19 -13.59
CA LEU A 116 -39.10 24.66 -12.56
C LEU A 116 -37.99 25.67 -12.27
N CYS A 117 -37.72 25.92 -10.99
CA CYS A 117 -36.66 26.82 -10.53
C CYS A 117 -35.94 26.13 -9.36
N SER A 118 -34.74 25.60 -9.61
CA SER A 118 -33.97 24.85 -8.60
C SER A 118 -32.69 25.59 -8.24
N ASN A 119 -32.49 25.87 -6.96
CA ASN A 119 -31.25 26.45 -6.43
C ASN A 119 -30.81 27.77 -7.10
N VAL A 120 -31.78 28.65 -7.32
CA VAL A 120 -31.59 29.98 -7.95
C VAL A 120 -32.04 31.11 -7.05
N LEU A 121 -33.17 30.95 -6.34
CA LEU A 121 -33.83 32.03 -5.60
C LEU A 121 -33.04 32.48 -4.37
N GLU A 122 -32.25 31.59 -3.76
CA GLU A 122 -31.39 31.89 -2.61
C GLU A 122 -30.32 32.96 -2.91
N HIS A 123 -29.99 33.17 -4.20
CA HIS A 123 -29.02 34.16 -4.65
C HIS A 123 -29.60 35.59 -4.74
N PHE A 124 -30.90 35.77 -4.53
CA PHE A 124 -31.57 37.07 -4.52
C PHE A 124 -31.73 37.60 -3.10
N GLU A 125 -31.57 38.92 -2.91
CA GLU A 125 -31.85 39.57 -1.61
C GLU A 125 -33.35 39.57 -1.27
N GLN A 126 -34.21 39.60 -2.29
CA GLN A 126 -35.68 39.61 -2.18
C GLN A 126 -36.29 38.60 -3.16
N PRO A 127 -36.20 37.28 -2.89
CA PRO A 127 -36.68 36.25 -3.81
C PRO A 127 -38.19 36.32 -4.08
N PHE A 128 -38.97 36.86 -3.14
CA PHE A 128 -40.43 37.03 -3.30
C PHE A 128 -40.82 38.14 -4.28
N ASP A 129 -39.88 38.97 -4.72
CA ASP A 129 -40.10 39.88 -5.85
C ASP A 129 -39.93 39.16 -7.20
N ILE A 130 -39.27 38.00 -7.22
CA ILE A 130 -38.97 37.20 -8.42
C ILE A 130 -40.03 36.14 -8.67
N ILE A 131 -40.50 35.47 -7.61
CA ILE A 131 -41.50 34.38 -7.71
C ILE A 131 -42.77 34.80 -8.48
N PRO A 132 -43.32 36.02 -8.35
CA PRO A 132 -44.44 36.49 -9.18
C PRO A 132 -44.17 36.39 -10.69
N ASN A 133 -42.95 36.67 -11.15
CA ASN A 133 -42.60 36.59 -12.57
C ASN A 133 -42.61 35.13 -13.06
N LEU A 134 -42.16 34.18 -12.21
CA LEU A 134 -42.26 32.75 -12.50
C LEU A 134 -43.72 32.29 -12.55
N ILE A 135 -44.57 32.82 -11.66
CA ILE A 135 -46.00 32.51 -11.64
C ILE A 135 -46.72 33.03 -12.89
N GLU A 136 -46.45 34.27 -13.31
CA GLU A 136 -47.06 34.86 -14.51
C GLU A 136 -46.67 34.14 -15.82
N SER A 137 -45.52 33.45 -15.78
CA SER A 137 -44.98 32.69 -16.91
C SER A 137 -45.39 31.21 -16.90
N ALA A 138 -45.96 30.72 -15.80
CA ALA A 138 -46.53 29.38 -15.70
C ALA A 138 -48.04 29.40 -15.96
N LYS A 139 -48.58 28.39 -16.64
CA LYS A 139 -50.03 28.21 -16.80
C LYS A 139 -50.61 27.33 -15.70
N ASN A 140 -49.86 26.29 -15.31
CA ASN A 140 -50.36 25.28 -14.39
C ASN A 140 -49.60 25.27 -13.07
N HIS A 141 -48.27 25.02 -13.12
CA HIS A 141 -47.47 24.76 -11.93
C HIS A 141 -46.14 25.51 -11.93
N VAL A 142 -45.73 25.95 -10.74
CA VAL A 142 -44.37 26.41 -10.47
C VAL A 142 -43.76 25.48 -9.42
N ILE A 143 -42.67 24.80 -9.78
CA ILE A 143 -41.89 23.89 -8.93
C ILE A 143 -40.64 24.65 -8.50
N ILE A 144 -40.44 24.78 -7.19
CA ILE A 144 -39.29 25.48 -6.62
C ILE A 144 -38.54 24.50 -5.71
N MET A 145 -37.23 24.36 -5.91
CA MET A 145 -36.35 23.72 -4.93
C MET A 145 -35.32 24.71 -4.41
N ILE A 146 -35.22 24.79 -3.09
CA ILE A 146 -34.39 25.79 -2.41
C ILE A 146 -33.72 25.21 -1.17
N PRO A 147 -32.50 25.67 -0.83
CA PRO A 147 -31.91 25.48 0.48
C PRO A 147 -32.86 25.92 1.59
N PHE A 148 -33.04 25.08 2.60
CA PHE A 148 -34.04 25.28 3.64
C PHE A 148 -33.41 25.30 5.04
N GLN A 149 -33.83 26.28 5.85
CA GLN A 149 -33.34 26.51 7.21
C GLN A 149 -31.82 26.55 7.32
N GLU A 150 -31.16 27.25 6.39
CA GLU A 150 -29.70 27.40 6.40
C GLU A 150 -29.23 28.14 7.64
N GLU A 151 -28.56 27.43 8.55
CA GLU A 151 -27.98 28.02 9.76
C GLU A 151 -26.74 28.87 9.43
N ASN A 152 -25.96 28.45 8.43
CA ASN A 152 -24.77 29.16 7.93
C ASN A 152 -24.86 29.29 6.41
N ARG A 153 -25.33 30.44 5.91
CA ARG A 153 -25.37 30.71 4.47
C ARG A 153 -23.97 30.70 3.87
N ILE A 154 -23.82 30.06 2.71
CA ILE A 154 -22.64 30.28 1.89
C ILE A 154 -22.65 31.72 1.38
N LYS A 155 -21.48 32.26 1.02
CA LYS A 155 -21.32 33.68 0.66
C LYS A 155 -22.23 34.14 -0.48
N GLU A 156 -22.57 33.23 -1.39
CA GLU A 156 -23.43 33.48 -2.55
C GLU A 156 -24.94 33.43 -2.20
N HIS A 157 -25.32 32.92 -1.04
CA HIS A 157 -26.72 32.87 -0.60
C HIS A 157 -27.07 34.16 0.15
N MET A 158 -27.98 34.92 -0.44
CA MET A 158 -28.43 36.22 0.05
C MET A 158 -29.68 36.11 0.93
N TYR A 159 -30.45 35.02 0.80
CA TYR A 159 -31.68 34.78 1.54
C TYR A 159 -31.73 33.36 2.15
N THR A 160 -32.34 33.22 3.34
CA THR A 160 -32.59 31.91 3.96
C THR A 160 -34.08 31.64 4.02
N PHE A 161 -34.53 30.57 3.37
CA PHE A 161 -35.92 30.12 3.45
C PHE A 161 -36.17 29.31 4.72
N ASN A 162 -37.30 29.57 5.37
CA ASN A 162 -37.82 28.84 6.53
C ASN A 162 -39.36 28.80 6.48
N TYR A 163 -40.00 28.13 7.43
CA TYR A 163 -41.46 27.99 7.44
C TYR A 163 -42.22 29.33 7.46
N ASP A 164 -41.69 30.35 8.15
CA ASP A 164 -42.34 31.66 8.27
C ASP A 164 -42.19 32.50 7.00
N SER A 165 -41.20 32.18 6.16
CA SER A 165 -40.92 32.91 4.93
C SER A 165 -41.80 32.48 3.74
N ILE A 166 -42.37 31.27 3.76
CA ILE A 166 -43.05 30.69 2.60
C ILE A 166 -44.56 31.00 2.66
N PRO A 167 -45.11 31.83 1.76
CA PRO A 167 -46.53 32.13 1.73
C PRO A 167 -47.34 30.97 1.17
N LEU A 168 -48.52 30.71 1.72
CA LEU A 168 -49.44 29.66 1.22
C LEU A 168 -50.13 30.04 -0.10
N GLU A 169 -50.19 31.34 -0.39
CA GLU A 169 -50.82 31.88 -1.59
C GLU A 169 -49.93 32.98 -2.16
N ILE A 170 -49.70 32.93 -3.47
CA ILE A 170 -49.02 33.99 -4.22
C ILE A 170 -49.87 34.26 -5.46
N GLN A 171 -50.39 35.49 -5.59
CA GLN A 171 -51.30 35.88 -6.66
C GLN A 171 -52.46 34.86 -6.83
N ASN A 172 -52.65 34.30 -8.03
CA ASN A 172 -53.68 33.31 -8.34
C ASN A 172 -53.21 31.85 -8.13
N TYR A 173 -52.12 31.62 -7.41
CA TYR A 173 -51.55 30.29 -7.15
C TYR A 173 -51.57 29.95 -5.65
N ASN A 174 -51.83 28.69 -5.36
CA ASN A 174 -51.79 28.13 -4.00
C ASN A 174 -50.60 27.18 -3.87
N LEU A 175 -49.96 27.17 -2.69
CA LEU A 175 -49.00 26.12 -2.32
C LEU A 175 -49.76 24.79 -2.17
N THR A 176 -49.57 23.90 -3.13
CA THR A 176 -50.24 22.59 -3.19
C THR A 176 -49.35 21.43 -2.77
N TYR A 177 -48.05 21.64 -2.63
CA TYR A 177 -47.13 20.63 -2.11
C TYR A 177 -45.94 21.30 -1.42
N PHE A 178 -45.54 20.72 -0.28
CA PHE A 178 -44.34 21.07 0.46
C PHE A 178 -43.67 19.78 0.90
N LYS A 179 -42.38 19.63 0.58
CA LYS A 179 -41.57 18.54 1.11
C LYS A 179 -40.20 19.04 1.55
N GLU A 180 -39.87 18.73 2.78
CA GLU A 180 -38.55 18.94 3.35
C GLU A 180 -37.71 17.68 3.18
N ILE A 181 -36.45 17.86 2.80
CA ILE A 181 -35.48 16.78 2.58
C ILE A 181 -34.21 17.12 3.35
N ASP A 182 -33.77 16.21 4.22
CA ASP A 182 -32.50 16.34 4.93
C ASP A 182 -31.38 15.63 4.16
N CYS A 183 -30.58 16.41 3.43
CA CYS A 183 -29.55 15.88 2.54
C CYS A 183 -28.34 15.30 3.31
N ARG A 184 -28.20 15.57 4.62
CA ARG A 184 -27.07 15.07 5.42
C ARG A 184 -27.01 13.55 5.53
N PHE A 185 -28.16 12.89 5.38
CA PHE A 185 -28.29 11.43 5.49
C PHE A 185 -28.28 10.73 4.13
N ILE A 186 -27.99 11.47 3.05
CA ILE A 186 -27.91 10.92 1.69
C ILE A 186 -26.44 10.60 1.40
N GLU A 187 -26.15 9.34 1.06
CA GLU A 187 -24.82 8.91 0.66
C GLU A 187 -24.36 9.66 -0.60
N GLY A 188 -23.14 10.20 -0.60
CA GLY A 188 -22.62 11.01 -1.69
C GLY A 188 -23.30 12.38 -1.85
N THR A 189 -23.87 12.94 -0.77
CA THR A 189 -24.53 14.25 -0.81
C THR A 189 -23.60 15.39 -1.24
N TYR A 190 -24.12 16.29 -2.07
CA TYR A 190 -23.49 17.55 -2.43
C TYR A 190 -23.99 18.74 -1.60
N TRP A 191 -24.93 18.49 -0.67
CA TRP A 191 -25.52 19.51 0.19
C TRP A 191 -25.55 19.04 1.65
N SER A 192 -24.86 19.75 2.54
CA SER A 192 -24.76 19.39 3.97
C SER A 192 -25.88 19.98 4.83
N GLY A 193 -27.02 20.36 4.22
CA GLY A 193 -28.17 20.98 4.86
C GLY A 193 -29.49 20.37 4.42
N LYS A 194 -30.59 21.09 4.67
CA LYS A 194 -31.91 20.70 4.19
C LYS A 194 -32.23 21.39 2.86
N GLN A 195 -33.08 20.75 2.06
CA GLN A 195 -33.73 21.31 0.88
C GLN A 195 -35.24 21.30 1.10
N ALA A 196 -35.95 22.24 0.49
CA ALA A 196 -37.40 22.25 0.43
C ALA A 196 -37.86 22.27 -1.03
N ILE A 197 -38.82 21.40 -1.34
CA ILE A 197 -39.56 21.40 -2.60
C ILE A 197 -40.92 22.05 -2.35
N LEU A 198 -41.22 23.10 -3.11
CA LEU A 198 -42.49 23.82 -3.10
C LEU A 198 -43.14 23.65 -4.47
N ILE A 199 -44.43 23.32 -4.49
CA ILE A 199 -45.21 23.36 -5.73
C ILE A 199 -46.36 24.33 -5.52
N TYR A 200 -46.33 25.41 -6.28
CA TYR A 200 -47.45 26.34 -6.41
C TYR A 200 -48.26 25.95 -7.65
N SER A 201 -49.57 25.86 -7.51
CA SER A 201 -50.48 25.51 -8.60
C SER A 201 -51.56 26.56 -8.79
N ASN A 202 -51.93 26.80 -10.05
CA ASN A 202 -52.97 27.75 -10.41
C ASN A 202 -54.31 27.37 -9.75
N LYS A 203 -54.96 28.32 -9.07
CA LYS A 203 -56.23 28.12 -8.36
C LYS A 203 -57.32 27.50 -9.23
N GLU A 204 -57.38 27.86 -10.51
CA GLU A 204 -58.39 27.32 -11.42
C GLU A 204 -58.21 25.81 -11.61
N ILE A 205 -56.96 25.36 -11.71
CA ILE A 205 -56.62 23.94 -11.85
C ILE A 205 -56.83 23.22 -10.53
N VAL A 206 -56.38 23.80 -9.41
CA VAL A 206 -56.56 23.21 -8.07
C VAL A 206 -58.03 22.93 -7.77
N ASN A 207 -58.93 23.83 -8.18
CA ASN A 207 -60.38 23.64 -8.01
C ASN A 207 -60.95 22.47 -8.83
N THR A 208 -60.26 22.05 -9.88
CA THR A 208 -60.61 20.89 -10.71
C THR A 208 -59.89 19.61 -10.29
N MET A 209 -58.84 19.72 -9.47
CA MET A 209 -58.10 18.56 -8.96
C MET A 209 -58.81 17.93 -7.76
N GLU A 210 -59.02 16.61 -7.80
CA GLU A 210 -59.51 15.84 -6.65
C GLU A 210 -58.36 15.51 -5.68
N LEU A 211 -57.68 16.54 -5.15
CA LEU A 211 -56.62 16.36 -4.16
C LEU A 211 -57.21 15.93 -2.81
N THR A 212 -56.76 14.80 -2.29
CA THR A 212 -57.14 14.28 -0.96
C THR A 212 -55.92 14.29 -0.04
N LEU A 213 -56.10 14.21 1.28
CA LEU A 213 -54.98 14.00 2.22
C LEU A 213 -54.16 12.77 1.83
N ASN A 214 -54.79 11.71 1.30
CA ASN A 214 -54.08 10.54 0.80
C ASN A 214 -53.15 10.89 -0.38
N THR A 215 -53.48 11.89 -1.19
CA THR A 215 -52.62 12.40 -2.26
C THR A 215 -51.32 13.03 -1.72
N PHE A 216 -51.30 13.46 -0.45
CA PHE A 216 -50.12 13.98 0.25
C PHE A 216 -49.33 12.90 1.01
N PHE A 217 -49.98 11.80 1.43
CA PHE A 217 -49.37 10.68 2.15
C PHE A 217 -49.06 9.44 1.29
N SER A 218 -49.59 9.38 0.06
CA SER A 218 -49.43 8.25 -0.87
C SER A 218 -48.03 8.14 -1.49
N ASP A 219 -47.12 9.08 -1.19
CA ASP A 219 -45.69 8.94 -1.47
C ASP A 219 -45.06 7.71 -0.78
N TYR A 220 -45.75 7.06 0.16
CA TYR A 220 -45.35 5.75 0.70
C TYR A 220 -45.62 4.57 -0.23
N ASN A 221 -46.50 4.73 -1.25
CA ASN A 221 -47.00 3.63 -2.09
C ASN A 221 -46.98 3.94 -3.61
N PHE A 222 -46.11 4.84 -4.08
CA PHE A 222 -45.85 5.00 -5.52
C PHE A 222 -44.97 3.89 -6.12
N HIS A 223 -44.47 2.97 -5.30
CA HIS A 223 -43.76 1.77 -5.77
C HIS A 223 -44.61 0.88 -6.68
N GLU A 224 -45.94 1.02 -6.66
CA GLU A 224 -46.80 0.12 -7.41
C GLU A 224 -46.95 0.41 -8.91
N LYS A 225 -46.83 1.68 -9.35
CA LYS A 225 -46.99 2.02 -10.78
C LYS A 225 -45.69 1.86 -11.58
N LYS A 226 -44.53 1.83 -10.90
CA LYS A 226 -43.25 1.38 -11.48
C LYS A 226 -43.24 -0.15 -11.74
N TYR A 227 -44.17 -0.94 -11.17
CA TYR A 227 -44.22 -2.39 -11.39
C TYR A 227 -44.46 -2.80 -12.85
N PHE A 228 -45.09 -1.98 -13.68
CA PHE A 228 -45.33 -2.38 -15.07
C PHE A 228 -44.06 -2.29 -15.94
N LEU A 229 -43.09 -1.44 -15.58
CA LEU A 229 -41.76 -1.43 -16.19
C LEU A 229 -40.79 -2.37 -15.45
N LYS A 230 -41.00 -2.54 -14.13
CA LYS A 230 -40.32 -3.56 -13.33
C LYS A 230 -40.78 -4.98 -13.62
N GLU A 231 -41.87 -5.26 -14.34
CA GLU A 231 -42.27 -6.64 -14.68
C GLU A 231 -41.26 -7.29 -15.65
N ASN A 232 -40.69 -6.51 -16.56
CA ASN A 232 -39.59 -6.97 -17.42
C ASN A 232 -38.29 -7.09 -16.64
N GLU A 233 -37.99 -6.13 -15.77
CA GLU A 233 -36.83 -6.19 -14.87
C GLU A 233 -36.96 -7.32 -13.84
N VAL A 234 -38.17 -7.66 -13.40
CA VAL A 234 -38.49 -8.79 -12.50
C VAL A 234 -38.43 -10.10 -13.27
N HIS A 235 -38.76 -10.14 -14.57
CA HIS A 235 -38.56 -11.32 -15.39
C HIS A 235 -37.07 -11.62 -15.63
N ASP A 236 -36.30 -10.57 -15.87
CA ASP A 236 -34.84 -10.64 -16.01
C ASP A 236 -34.17 -10.99 -14.66
N LEU A 237 -34.59 -10.33 -13.58
CA LEU A 237 -34.15 -10.64 -12.21
C LEU A 237 -34.63 -12.02 -11.75
N GLN A 238 -35.79 -12.54 -12.17
CA GLN A 238 -36.24 -13.90 -11.86
C GLN A 238 -35.39 -14.94 -12.60
N SER A 239 -34.98 -14.62 -13.83
CA SER A 239 -34.05 -15.45 -14.59
C SER A 239 -32.66 -15.45 -13.95
N GLU A 240 -32.19 -14.28 -13.54
CA GLU A 240 -30.91 -14.12 -12.83
C GLU A 240 -30.95 -14.74 -11.42
N LEU A 241 -32.07 -14.64 -10.71
CA LEU A 241 -32.29 -15.20 -9.38
C LEU A 241 -32.41 -16.73 -9.46
N LYS A 242 -33.00 -17.28 -10.52
CA LYS A 242 -32.97 -18.72 -10.81
C LYS A 242 -31.55 -19.22 -11.08
N ILE A 243 -30.76 -18.50 -11.88
CA ILE A 243 -29.35 -18.81 -12.11
C ILE A 243 -28.54 -18.72 -10.81
N LYS A 244 -28.81 -17.72 -9.97
CA LYS A 244 -28.18 -17.58 -8.65
C LYS A 244 -28.64 -18.66 -7.67
N GLU A 245 -29.91 -19.09 -7.69
CA GLU A 245 -30.41 -20.21 -6.88
C GLU A 245 -29.79 -21.54 -7.31
N GLU A 246 -29.62 -21.78 -8.62
CA GLU A 246 -28.90 -22.94 -9.15
C GLU A 246 -27.42 -22.89 -8.75
N SER A 247 -26.80 -21.71 -8.80
CA SER A 247 -25.43 -21.49 -8.34
C SER A 247 -25.30 -21.71 -6.83
N ILE A 248 -26.23 -21.20 -6.03
CA ILE A 248 -26.28 -21.37 -4.57
C ILE A 248 -26.46 -22.85 -4.23
N ASN A 249 -27.36 -23.57 -4.91
CA ASN A 249 -27.51 -25.02 -4.73
C ASN A 249 -26.24 -25.79 -5.11
N TRP A 250 -25.55 -25.38 -6.18
CA TRP A 250 -24.25 -25.93 -6.55
C TRP A 250 -23.19 -25.66 -5.46
N TYR A 251 -23.15 -24.44 -4.91
CA TYR A 251 -22.28 -24.10 -3.79
C TYR A 251 -22.62 -24.89 -2.52
N TYR A 252 -23.89 -25.11 -2.20
CA TYR A 252 -24.33 -25.94 -1.08
C TYR A 252 -23.92 -27.41 -1.26
N GLN A 253 -24.05 -27.97 -2.47
CA GLN A 253 -23.54 -29.31 -2.76
C GLN A 253 -22.02 -29.41 -2.61
N LYS A 254 -21.29 -28.38 -3.04
CA LYS A 254 -19.83 -28.30 -2.85
C LYS A 254 -19.45 -28.11 -1.39
N LEU A 255 -20.25 -27.39 -0.61
CA LEU A 255 -20.08 -27.23 0.83
C LEU A 255 -20.27 -28.57 1.55
N GLU A 256 -21.31 -29.34 1.20
CA GLU A 256 -21.53 -30.69 1.75
C GLU A 256 -20.39 -31.65 1.37
N GLU A 257 -19.86 -31.57 0.15
CA GLU A 257 -18.71 -32.37 -0.28
C GLU A 257 -17.47 -32.02 0.56
N LYS A 258 -17.23 -30.73 0.81
CA LYS A 258 -16.16 -30.25 1.69
C LYS A 258 -16.37 -30.67 3.14
N ASP A 259 -17.58 -30.60 3.67
CA ASP A 259 -17.89 -31.04 5.04
C ASP A 259 -17.62 -32.54 5.22
N ARG A 260 -17.91 -33.37 4.21
CA ARG A 260 -17.54 -34.79 4.22
C ARG A 260 -16.03 -34.99 4.23
N ILE A 261 -15.29 -34.19 3.45
CA ILE A 261 -13.82 -34.22 3.43
C ILE A 261 -13.27 -33.79 4.80
N VAL A 262 -13.80 -32.71 5.38
CA VAL A 262 -13.40 -32.22 6.71
C VAL A 262 -13.65 -33.28 7.78
N GLN A 263 -14.81 -33.95 7.76
CA GLN A 263 -15.09 -35.07 8.67
C GLN A 263 -14.10 -36.23 8.49
N SER A 264 -13.79 -36.59 7.24
CA SER A 264 -12.79 -37.64 6.94
C SER A 264 -11.39 -37.26 7.42
N LEU A 265 -10.99 -36.00 7.26
CA LEU A 265 -9.72 -35.47 7.72
C LEU A 265 -9.67 -35.43 9.25
N SER A 266 -10.75 -35.01 9.92
CA SER A 266 -10.85 -34.99 11.38
C SER A 266 -10.69 -36.40 11.96
N LEU A 267 -11.33 -37.41 11.37
CA LEU A 267 -11.17 -38.82 11.73
C LEU A 267 -9.73 -39.31 11.52
N SER A 268 -9.09 -38.89 10.43
CA SER A 268 -7.69 -39.23 10.15
C SER A 268 -6.73 -38.57 11.14
N LEU A 269 -7.03 -37.33 11.54
CA LEU A 269 -6.26 -36.57 12.53
C LEU A 269 -6.37 -37.20 13.92
N GLU A 270 -7.57 -37.58 14.36
CA GLU A 270 -7.78 -38.30 15.63
C GLU A 270 -7.00 -39.61 15.67
N LYS A 271 -6.96 -40.34 14.55
CA LYS A 271 -6.17 -41.57 14.46
C LYS A 271 -4.67 -41.29 14.57
N ALA A 272 -4.17 -40.25 13.88
CA ALA A 272 -2.77 -39.85 13.96
C ALA A 272 -2.38 -39.37 15.36
N LEU A 273 -3.25 -38.60 16.04
CA LEU A 273 -3.06 -38.19 17.43
C LEU A 273 -2.93 -39.39 18.36
N GLY A 274 -3.80 -40.40 18.20
CA GLY A 274 -3.70 -41.64 18.98
C GLY A 274 -2.43 -42.46 18.70
N GLU A 275 -1.85 -42.36 17.51
CA GLU A 275 -0.54 -42.97 17.21
C GLU A 275 0.61 -42.18 17.85
N ILE A 276 0.55 -40.85 17.83
CA ILE A 276 1.52 -39.97 18.51
C ILE A 276 1.50 -40.19 20.02
N GLU A 277 0.32 -40.31 20.63
CA GLU A 277 0.19 -40.58 22.08
C GLU A 277 0.86 -41.91 22.47
N LYS A 278 0.66 -42.97 21.68
CA LYS A 278 1.34 -44.26 21.89
C LYS A 278 2.86 -44.15 21.74
N LEU A 279 3.32 -43.37 20.77
CA LEU A 279 4.75 -43.14 20.55
C LEU A 279 5.35 -42.33 21.72
N ASN A 280 4.64 -41.34 22.23
CA ASN A 280 5.03 -40.58 23.41
C ASN A 280 5.10 -41.45 24.66
N GLU A 281 4.12 -42.32 24.92
CA GLU A 281 4.21 -43.29 26.03
C GLU A 281 5.43 -44.22 25.90
N TYR A 282 5.75 -44.64 24.67
CA TYR A 282 6.95 -45.44 24.41
C TYR A 282 8.24 -44.68 24.74
N PHE A 283 8.37 -43.44 24.26
CA PHE A 283 9.54 -42.61 24.54
C PHE A 283 9.68 -42.24 26.01
N ILE A 284 8.57 -41.97 26.72
CA ILE A 284 8.60 -41.74 28.17
C ILE A 284 9.20 -42.94 28.89
N LYS A 285 8.76 -44.16 28.56
CA LYS A 285 9.34 -45.40 29.14
C LYS A 285 10.82 -45.57 28.79
N GLU A 286 11.23 -45.22 27.58
CA GLU A 286 12.64 -45.27 27.17
C GLU A 286 13.48 -44.25 27.97
N ILE A 287 12.97 -43.03 28.15
CA ILE A 287 13.60 -41.98 28.95
C ILE A 287 13.73 -42.42 30.41
N GLU A 288 12.69 -42.98 31.02
CA GLU A 288 12.75 -43.53 32.39
C GLU A 288 13.82 -44.63 32.50
N SER A 289 13.90 -45.53 31.52
CA SER A 289 14.94 -46.56 31.48
C SER A 289 16.34 -45.95 31.40
N LYS A 290 16.55 -44.92 30.57
CA LYS A 290 17.84 -44.24 30.43
C LYS A 290 18.19 -43.44 31.69
N ASN A 291 17.22 -42.80 32.32
CA ASN A 291 17.42 -42.07 33.58
C ASN A 291 17.86 -43.01 34.71
N ASN A 292 17.30 -44.22 34.79
CA ASN A 292 17.75 -45.24 35.74
C ASN A 292 19.21 -45.65 35.50
N ILE A 293 19.63 -45.78 34.24
CA ILE A 293 21.03 -46.07 33.88
C ILE A 293 21.93 -44.89 34.27
N ILE A 294 21.51 -43.65 33.99
CA ILE A 294 22.25 -42.44 34.38
C ILE A 294 22.41 -42.37 35.90
N GLU A 295 21.37 -42.69 36.66
CA GLU A 295 21.43 -42.70 38.13
C GLU A 295 22.43 -43.76 38.64
N GLN A 296 22.49 -44.92 38.00
CA GLN A 296 23.46 -45.96 38.32
C GLN A 296 24.90 -45.52 38.00
N LEU A 297 25.13 -44.90 36.83
CA LEU A 297 26.42 -44.33 36.45
C LEU A 297 26.85 -43.19 37.38
N ASN A 298 25.92 -42.35 37.83
CA ASN A 298 26.20 -41.29 38.79
C ASN A 298 26.64 -41.84 40.15
N LYS A 299 26.02 -42.94 40.62
CA LYS A 299 26.46 -43.64 41.84
C LYS A 299 27.88 -44.22 41.69
N GLU A 300 28.21 -44.78 40.53
CA GLU A 300 29.57 -45.26 40.23
C GLU A 300 30.58 -44.11 40.16
N LEU A 301 30.20 -42.99 39.54
CA LEU A 301 31.02 -41.78 39.47
C LEU A 301 31.28 -41.18 40.85
N GLU A 302 30.29 -41.18 41.74
CA GLU A 302 30.42 -40.71 43.11
C GLU A 302 31.39 -41.59 43.92
N PHE A 303 31.36 -42.91 43.70
CA PHE A 303 32.32 -43.84 44.29
C PHE A 303 33.76 -43.60 43.81
N GLU A 304 33.98 -43.36 42.50
CA GLU A 304 35.29 -42.99 41.97
C GLU A 304 35.74 -41.61 42.45
N LYS A 305 34.81 -40.65 42.62
CA LYS A 305 35.10 -39.33 43.18
C LYS A 305 35.59 -39.43 44.62
N ASP A 306 34.97 -40.26 45.46
CA ASP A 306 35.41 -40.52 46.83
C ASP A 306 36.81 -41.15 46.88
N LYS A 307 37.12 -42.02 45.93
CA LYS A 307 38.45 -42.63 45.79
C LYS A 307 39.50 -41.59 45.38
N ILE A 308 39.17 -40.69 44.46
CA ILE A 308 40.02 -39.54 44.10
C ILE A 308 40.21 -38.61 45.29
N LEU A 309 39.17 -38.35 46.08
CA LEU A 309 39.25 -37.50 47.28
C LEU A 309 40.25 -38.07 48.31
N LYS A 310 40.21 -39.39 48.55
CA LYS A 310 41.20 -40.08 49.40
C LYS A 310 42.62 -39.96 48.86
N GLN A 311 42.81 -40.06 47.54
CA GLN A 311 44.12 -39.83 46.91
C GLN A 311 44.57 -38.36 47.04
N GLN A 312 43.64 -37.40 47.00
CA GLN A 312 43.95 -35.98 47.21
C GLN A 312 44.38 -35.71 48.66
N GLU A 313 43.75 -36.34 49.65
CA GLU A 313 44.18 -36.27 51.06
C GLU A 313 45.60 -36.84 51.24
N GLU A 314 45.92 -37.96 50.57
CA GLU A 314 47.29 -38.51 50.54
C GLU A 314 48.27 -37.54 49.89
N ILE A 315 47.89 -36.88 48.78
CA ILE A 315 48.72 -35.87 48.11
C ILE A 315 48.93 -34.64 49.02
N GLU A 316 47.93 -34.19 49.78
CA GLU A 316 48.09 -33.09 50.73
C GLU A 316 49.05 -33.44 51.88
N SER A 317 48.98 -34.67 52.39
CA SER A 317 49.97 -35.19 53.34
C SER A 317 51.39 -35.20 52.76
N HIS A 318 51.54 -35.58 51.49
CA HIS A 318 52.83 -35.48 50.79
C HIS A 318 53.28 -34.03 50.56
N LYS A 319 52.35 -33.10 50.27
CA LYS A 319 52.65 -31.66 50.17
C LYS A 319 53.13 -31.07 51.49
N TYR A 320 52.59 -31.51 52.62
CA TYR A 320 53.07 -31.13 53.95
C TYR A 320 54.51 -31.59 54.18
N ASN A 321 54.84 -32.82 53.81
CA ASN A 321 56.22 -33.33 53.87
C ASN A 321 57.17 -32.55 52.95
N VAL A 322 56.70 -32.20 51.74
CA VAL A 322 57.46 -31.33 50.82
C VAL A 322 57.63 -29.91 51.37
N ALA A 323 56.65 -29.37 52.11
CA ALA A 323 56.78 -28.07 52.77
C ALA A 323 57.83 -28.10 53.91
N LEU A 324 57.92 -29.21 54.65
CA LEU A 324 58.96 -29.46 55.65
C LEU A 324 60.35 -29.49 55.01
N VAL A 325 60.50 -30.21 53.91
CA VAL A 325 61.75 -30.26 53.11
C VAL A 325 62.08 -28.89 52.51
N ASN A 326 61.08 -28.13 52.06
CA ASN A 326 61.27 -26.75 51.58
C ASN A 326 61.69 -25.79 52.71
N GLN A 327 61.29 -26.04 53.95
CA GLN A 327 61.74 -25.29 55.12
C GLN A 327 63.20 -25.59 55.44
N GLU A 328 63.65 -26.85 55.30
CA GLU A 328 65.06 -27.23 55.39
C GLU A 328 65.90 -26.63 54.25
N ILE A 329 65.37 -26.62 53.03
CA ILE A 329 65.98 -25.94 51.87
C ILE A 329 66.04 -24.42 52.10
N SER A 330 65.00 -23.80 52.66
CA SER A 330 64.97 -22.36 52.99
C SER A 330 66.02 -21.97 54.04
N ASN A 331 66.28 -22.87 54.99
CA ASN A 331 67.39 -22.73 55.95
C ASN A 331 68.77 -22.84 55.27
N MET A 332 68.92 -23.69 54.24
CA MET A 332 70.13 -23.73 53.40
C MET A 332 70.26 -22.50 52.48
N LEU A 333 69.15 -21.98 51.94
CA LEU A 333 69.09 -20.79 51.07
C LEU A 333 69.42 -19.48 51.80
N ASN A 334 69.32 -19.46 53.14
CA ASN A 334 69.66 -18.29 53.96
C ASN A 334 71.16 -18.19 54.35
N THR A 335 71.98 -19.14 53.89
CA THR A 335 73.43 -19.07 54.04
C THR A 335 74.03 -17.96 53.17
N LYS A 336 75.18 -17.41 53.60
CA LYS A 336 75.86 -16.30 52.90
C LYS A 336 76.21 -16.64 51.44
N ALA A 337 76.35 -17.92 51.10
CA ALA A 337 76.66 -18.40 49.75
C ALA A 337 75.49 -18.22 48.77
N TRP A 338 74.25 -18.52 49.17
CA TRP A 338 73.08 -18.45 48.27
C TRP A 338 72.60 -17.01 48.00
N ARG A 339 72.82 -16.07 48.93
CA ARG A 339 72.50 -14.65 48.73
C ARG A 339 73.30 -13.99 47.59
N LEU A 340 74.48 -14.52 47.28
CA LEU A 340 75.32 -14.07 46.15
C LEU A 340 74.81 -14.63 44.80
N VAL A 341 74.36 -15.88 44.78
CA VAL A 341 73.79 -16.54 43.58
C VAL A 341 72.44 -15.91 43.18
N ASN A 342 71.61 -15.54 44.16
CA ASN A 342 70.30 -14.93 43.90
C ASN A 342 70.39 -13.49 43.33
N LYS A 343 71.45 -12.72 43.67
CA LYS A 343 71.70 -11.40 43.05
C LYS A 343 72.14 -11.51 41.58
N TYR A 344 72.83 -12.57 41.21
CA TYR A 344 73.26 -12.83 39.83
C TYR A 344 72.07 -13.22 38.93
N TYR A 345 71.20 -14.13 39.39
CA TYR A 345 70.05 -14.59 38.58
C TYR A 345 68.95 -13.51 38.39
N ASN A 346 68.71 -12.65 39.38
CA ASN A 346 67.71 -11.57 39.27
C ASN A 346 68.17 -10.40 38.36
N GLY A 347 69.48 -10.22 38.17
CA GLY A 347 70.02 -9.28 37.17
C GLY A 347 69.87 -9.76 35.73
N VAL A 348 69.83 -11.08 35.51
CA VAL A 348 69.71 -11.68 34.17
C VAL A 348 68.25 -11.76 33.68
N LYS A 349 67.27 -11.82 34.59
CA LYS A 349 65.84 -11.89 34.23
C LYS A 349 65.23 -10.52 33.87
N SER A 350 65.66 -9.43 34.51
CA SER A 350 65.16 -8.06 34.26
C SER A 350 65.62 -7.45 32.93
N THR A 351 66.57 -8.08 32.22
CA THR A 351 67.08 -7.61 30.92
C THR A 351 66.37 -8.23 29.69
N ARG A 352 65.37 -9.09 29.90
CA ARG A 352 64.62 -9.76 28.82
C ARG A 352 63.25 -9.14 28.51
N GLU A 353 62.58 -8.52 29.48
CA GLU A 353 61.25 -7.90 29.28
C GLU A 353 61.30 -6.45 28.77
N LEU A 354 62.42 -5.74 28.98
CA LEU A 354 62.63 -4.37 28.44
C LEU A 354 63.03 -4.31 26.96
N LYS A 355 63.24 -5.47 26.30
CA LYS A 355 63.70 -5.56 24.89
C LYS A 355 62.58 -5.59 23.84
N GLY A 356 61.31 -5.75 24.23
CA GLY A 356 60.18 -5.79 23.30
C GLY A 356 59.71 -4.39 22.84
N HIS A 357 59.54 -3.47 23.78
CA HIS A 357 58.99 -2.13 23.49
C HIS A 357 60.05 -1.13 22.98
N SER A 358 61.32 -1.32 23.34
CA SER A 358 62.43 -0.47 22.87
C SER A 358 62.80 -0.73 21.40
N LYS A 359 62.65 -1.97 20.89
CA LYS A 359 62.95 -2.30 19.48
C LYS A 359 61.98 -1.67 18.48
N LYS A 360 60.70 -1.59 18.82
CA LYS A 360 59.66 -0.99 17.94
C LYS A 360 59.81 0.52 17.84
N PHE A 361 60.12 1.20 18.96
CA PHE A 361 60.46 2.61 18.98
C PHE A 361 61.74 2.90 18.18
N MET A 362 62.80 2.11 18.41
CA MET A 362 64.08 2.26 17.71
C MET A 362 63.95 2.01 16.20
N TYR A 363 63.15 1.03 15.75
CA TYR A 363 62.92 0.76 14.33
C TYR A 363 62.25 1.95 13.61
N VAL A 364 61.21 2.53 14.22
CA VAL A 364 60.50 3.69 13.66
C VAL A 364 61.37 4.95 13.71
N ALA A 365 62.12 5.16 14.79
CA ALA A 365 63.04 6.28 14.93
C ALA A 365 64.17 6.24 13.87
N LYS A 366 64.65 5.03 13.52
CA LYS A 366 65.74 4.84 12.56
C LYS A 366 65.30 4.90 11.09
N THR A 367 64.04 4.57 10.80
CA THR A 367 63.51 4.51 9.42
C THR A 367 62.71 5.75 9.03
N LYS A 368 62.06 6.43 9.97
CA LYS A 368 61.15 7.56 9.72
C LYS A 368 61.42 8.79 10.60
N GLY A 369 62.45 8.75 11.43
CA GLY A 369 62.88 9.86 12.27
C GLY A 369 62.26 9.88 13.67
N VAL A 370 62.97 10.51 14.61
CA VAL A 370 62.62 10.53 16.04
C VAL A 370 61.29 11.25 16.31
N LYS A 371 60.95 12.28 15.52
CA LYS A 371 59.65 12.99 15.61
C LYS A 371 58.46 12.06 15.35
N GLU A 372 58.59 11.16 14.37
CA GLU A 372 57.54 10.21 13.97
C GLU A 372 57.36 9.09 15.02
N ALA A 373 58.46 8.63 15.62
CA ALA A 373 58.43 7.63 16.69
C ALA A 373 57.75 8.15 17.96
N VAL A 374 58.00 9.42 18.32
CA VAL A 374 57.35 10.07 19.44
C VAL A 374 55.87 10.37 19.13
N SER A 375 55.52 10.80 17.91
CA SER A 375 54.12 11.06 17.53
C SER A 375 53.25 9.80 17.60
N ARG A 376 53.79 8.64 17.19
CA ARG A 376 53.08 7.34 17.21
C ARG A 376 52.95 6.75 18.61
N SER A 377 53.92 7.00 19.50
CA SER A 377 53.80 6.64 20.92
C SER A 377 52.81 7.55 21.66
N PHE A 378 52.64 8.80 21.24
CA PHE A 378 51.65 9.72 21.79
C PHE A 378 50.25 9.61 21.14
N SER A 379 50.12 9.20 19.88
CA SER A 379 48.82 8.96 19.23
C SER A 379 48.09 7.76 19.85
N PHE A 380 48.84 6.80 20.38
CA PHE A 380 48.31 5.68 21.16
C PHE A 380 47.71 6.11 22.51
N PHE A 381 48.16 7.24 23.06
CA PHE A 381 47.59 7.85 24.28
C PHE A 381 46.56 8.96 23.97
N LYS A 382 46.48 9.46 22.73
CA LYS A 382 45.57 10.53 22.32
C LYS A 382 44.23 10.05 21.72
N ASN A 383 44.12 8.77 21.37
CA ASN A 383 42.87 8.15 20.89
C ASN A 383 42.02 7.46 22.00
N ARG A 384 42.24 7.82 23.27
CA ARG A 384 41.36 7.40 24.37
C ARG A 384 40.40 8.48 24.88
N ASN A 385 40.36 9.65 24.22
CA ASN A 385 39.55 10.80 24.66
C ASN A 385 38.78 11.49 23.52
N THR A 386 38.26 10.73 22.55
CA THR A 386 36.98 11.11 21.94
C THR A 386 35.90 10.43 22.76
N LYS A 387 35.39 11.13 23.77
CA LYS A 387 34.13 10.75 24.41
C LYS A 387 33.10 10.59 23.29
N PRO A 388 32.29 9.51 23.27
CA PRO A 388 31.09 9.52 22.47
C PRO A 388 30.30 10.75 22.92
N THR A 389 29.81 11.53 21.96
CA THR A 389 28.70 12.45 22.17
C THR A 389 27.66 11.70 23.02
N TYR A 390 27.19 12.34 24.10
CA TYR A 390 26.12 11.80 24.95
C TYR A 390 24.98 11.34 24.05
N TYR A 391 24.89 10.04 23.82
CA TYR A 391 23.71 9.41 23.26
C TYR A 391 22.63 9.59 24.31
N SER A 392 21.58 10.34 23.99
CA SER A 392 20.35 10.27 24.77
C SER A 392 19.81 8.87 24.54
N ASP A 393 19.98 7.99 25.52
CA ASP A 393 19.45 6.63 25.45
C ASP A 393 17.92 6.75 25.34
N ASN A 394 17.38 6.52 24.15
CA ASN A 394 15.95 6.69 23.92
C ASN A 394 15.24 5.55 24.66
N GLN A 395 14.55 5.90 25.74
CA GLN A 395 13.92 4.94 26.62
C GLN A 395 12.89 4.06 25.89
N GLN A 396 12.21 4.57 24.86
CA GLN A 396 11.23 3.78 24.10
C GLN A 396 11.93 2.69 23.28
N VAL A 397 13.02 3.03 22.61
CA VAL A 397 13.84 2.04 21.87
C VAL A 397 14.47 1.04 22.83
N ARG A 398 14.93 1.51 24.00
CA ARG A 398 15.48 0.64 25.05
C ARG A 398 14.46 -0.39 25.53
N ASN A 399 13.22 0.06 25.78
CA ASN A 399 12.14 -0.84 26.18
C ASN A 399 11.86 -1.91 25.11
N ILE A 400 11.91 -1.55 23.82
CA ILE A 400 11.78 -2.50 22.72
C ILE A 400 12.93 -3.53 22.74
N TYR A 401 14.17 -3.09 22.99
CA TYR A 401 15.30 -4.01 23.08
C TYR A 401 15.17 -4.97 24.26
N ASP A 402 14.77 -4.46 25.42
CA ASP A 402 14.54 -5.28 26.61
C ASP A 402 13.40 -6.29 26.37
N GLU A 403 12.33 -5.89 25.68
CA GLU A 403 11.22 -6.77 25.28
C GLU A 403 11.69 -7.88 24.32
N LEU A 404 12.50 -7.54 23.32
CA LEU A 404 13.09 -8.54 22.41
C LEU A 404 13.99 -9.52 23.15
N VAL A 405 14.78 -9.06 24.13
CA VAL A 405 15.61 -9.93 24.97
C VAL A 405 14.75 -10.83 25.85
N THR A 406 13.67 -10.31 26.47
CA THR A 406 12.71 -11.13 27.23
C THR A 406 12.08 -12.21 26.33
N LYS A 407 11.59 -11.84 25.14
CA LYS A 407 11.06 -12.80 24.15
C LYS A 407 12.09 -13.86 23.77
N TYR A 408 13.37 -13.50 23.69
CA TYR A 408 14.44 -14.45 23.41
C TYR A 408 14.68 -15.40 24.60
N GLN A 409 14.71 -14.89 25.82
CA GLN A 409 14.86 -15.69 27.05
C GLN A 409 13.68 -16.66 27.25
N ASP A 410 12.48 -16.23 26.87
CA ASP A 410 11.26 -17.03 26.92
C ASP A 410 11.12 -18.01 25.74
N ASN A 411 12.09 -18.04 24.82
CA ASN A 411 12.11 -18.85 23.60
C ASN A 411 10.95 -18.55 22.61
N GLU A 412 10.35 -17.36 22.69
CA GLU A 412 9.36 -16.89 21.71
C GLU A 412 10.00 -16.49 20.36
N ILE A 413 11.27 -16.08 20.40
CA ILE A 413 12.10 -15.78 19.23
C ILE A 413 13.43 -16.54 19.28
N LYS A 414 13.97 -16.93 18.12
CA LYS A 414 15.25 -17.63 17.94
C LYS A 414 16.42 -16.70 17.66
N GLY A 415 16.15 -15.46 17.27
CA GLY A 415 17.14 -14.46 16.89
C GLY A 415 16.50 -13.12 16.59
N ILE A 416 17.30 -12.16 16.11
CA ILE A 416 16.80 -10.86 15.64
C ILE A 416 17.27 -10.50 14.25
N ALA A 417 16.47 -9.67 13.58
CA ALA A 417 16.83 -9.03 12.32
C ALA A 417 16.56 -7.53 12.37
N ILE A 418 17.54 -6.74 11.93
CA ILE A 418 17.42 -5.29 11.76
C ILE A 418 17.28 -5.02 10.27
N ILE A 419 16.17 -4.38 9.88
CA ILE A 419 15.80 -4.14 8.49
C ILE A 419 15.47 -2.66 8.32
N PRO A 420 16.38 -1.85 7.77
CA PRO A 420 16.04 -0.51 7.37
C PRO A 420 15.08 -0.48 6.19
N SER A 421 14.19 0.49 6.18
CA SER A 421 13.20 0.70 5.12
C SER A 421 13.02 2.17 4.81
N ALA A 422 12.84 2.49 3.53
CA ALA A 422 12.48 3.83 3.07
C ALA A 422 11.00 4.20 3.39
N PHE A 423 10.18 3.23 3.78
CA PHE A 423 8.75 3.40 4.06
C PHE A 423 8.42 2.93 5.49
N GLU A 424 7.34 3.47 6.06
CA GLU A 424 6.75 2.90 7.28
C GLU A 424 6.22 1.47 7.03
N PHE A 425 6.21 0.66 8.08
CA PHE A 425 5.63 -0.66 8.03
C PHE A 425 4.11 -0.55 7.90
N ASP A 426 3.58 -1.22 6.88
CA ASP A 426 2.14 -1.37 6.66
C ASP A 426 1.87 -2.78 6.16
N GLU A 427 1.04 -3.51 6.88
CA GLU A 427 0.73 -4.90 6.59
C GLU A 427 0.05 -5.09 5.22
N LEU A 428 -0.60 -4.07 4.68
CA LEU A 428 -1.33 -4.19 3.41
C LEU A 428 -0.43 -3.95 2.18
N TYR A 429 0.78 -3.42 2.37
CA TYR A 429 1.67 -3.11 1.25
C TYR A 429 2.49 -4.32 0.81
N ASN A 430 2.41 -4.65 -0.48
CA ASN A 430 3.22 -5.69 -1.10
C ASN A 430 4.60 -5.16 -1.50
N GLN A 431 5.42 -4.77 -0.51
CA GLN A 431 6.80 -4.30 -0.71
C GLN A 431 7.80 -5.35 -0.19
N ARG A 432 8.96 -5.49 -0.87
CA ARG A 432 9.98 -6.50 -0.52
C ARG A 432 10.40 -6.42 0.94
N THR A 433 10.74 -5.22 1.43
CA THR A 433 11.20 -5.01 2.82
C THR A 433 10.15 -5.37 3.87
N ILE A 434 8.87 -5.08 3.57
CA ILE A 434 7.73 -5.42 4.45
C ILE A 434 7.52 -6.93 4.47
N ASN A 435 7.52 -7.58 3.29
CA ASN A 435 7.38 -9.04 3.20
C ASN A 435 8.58 -9.77 3.85
N LEU A 436 9.79 -9.23 3.77
CA LEU A 436 10.96 -9.77 4.47
C LEU A 436 10.78 -9.71 5.99
N ALA A 437 10.29 -8.59 6.52
CA ALA A 437 10.00 -8.45 7.95
C ALA A 437 8.94 -9.46 8.42
N LYS A 438 7.87 -9.64 7.65
CA LYS A 438 6.83 -10.65 7.93
C LYS A 438 7.37 -12.08 7.89
N TYR A 439 8.15 -12.40 6.86
CA TYR A 439 8.81 -13.69 6.73
C TYR A 439 9.68 -14.01 7.95
N LEU A 440 10.55 -13.08 8.35
CA LEU A 440 11.44 -13.27 9.49
C LEU A 440 10.66 -13.39 10.81
N ALA A 441 9.60 -12.61 11.01
CA ALA A 441 8.74 -12.73 12.18
C ALA A 441 8.06 -14.11 12.27
N ASN A 442 7.54 -14.61 11.15
CA ASN A 442 6.94 -15.94 11.03
C ASN A 442 7.95 -17.06 11.29
N GLU A 443 9.19 -16.88 10.82
CA GLU A 443 10.32 -17.78 11.09
C GLU A 443 10.83 -17.70 12.53
N GLY A 444 10.24 -16.86 13.37
CA GLY A 444 10.57 -16.76 14.79
C GLY A 444 11.72 -15.80 15.08
N TYR A 445 12.02 -14.83 14.23
CA TYR A 445 12.92 -13.72 14.57
C TYR A 445 12.13 -12.55 15.15
N GLY A 446 12.72 -11.85 16.11
CA GLY A 446 12.29 -10.49 16.45
C GLY A 446 12.82 -9.50 15.42
N VAL A 447 11.97 -8.63 14.89
CA VAL A 447 12.33 -7.73 13.79
C VAL A 447 12.33 -6.28 14.27
N LEU A 448 13.47 -5.61 14.11
CA LEU A 448 13.61 -4.17 14.27
C LEU A 448 13.52 -3.52 12.89
N TYR A 449 12.35 -2.99 12.57
CA TYR A 449 12.04 -2.34 11.30
C TYR A 449 12.39 -0.85 11.39
N ILE A 450 13.47 -0.43 10.75
CA ILE A 450 14.00 0.94 10.91
C ILE A 450 13.43 1.85 9.82
N ALA A 451 12.46 2.69 10.19
CA ALA A 451 11.81 3.60 9.26
C ALA A 451 12.69 4.83 8.99
N TRP A 452 12.99 5.10 7.72
CA TRP A 452 13.82 6.22 7.27
C TRP A 452 13.23 7.58 7.64
N GLN A 453 14.07 8.46 8.20
CA GLN A 453 13.70 9.86 8.46
C GLN A 453 14.58 10.79 7.61
N TRP A 454 13.95 11.72 6.90
CA TRP A 454 14.64 12.78 6.16
C TRP A 454 15.30 13.77 7.10
N GLN A 455 14.65 14.04 8.25
CA GLN A 455 15.15 14.94 9.27
C GLN A 455 14.98 14.34 10.67
N LYS A 456 15.91 14.65 11.57
CA LYS A 456 15.80 14.22 12.95
C LYS A 456 14.55 14.82 13.59
N GLY A 457 13.71 13.97 14.18
CA GLY A 457 12.46 14.36 14.83
C GLY A 457 11.25 14.43 13.89
N GLU A 458 11.39 13.93 12.65
CA GLU A 458 10.24 13.66 11.77
C GLU A 458 9.31 12.64 12.43
N ASP A 459 8.03 13.00 12.57
CA ASP A 459 7.03 12.16 13.22
C ASP A 459 6.50 11.11 12.23
N HIS A 460 6.61 9.85 12.61
CA HIS A 460 6.09 8.72 11.84
C HIS A 460 4.87 8.15 12.56
N SER A 461 3.82 7.85 11.78
CA SER A 461 2.52 7.41 12.29
C SER A 461 2.58 6.10 13.09
N ASN A 462 3.60 5.27 12.80
CA ASN A 462 3.81 3.95 13.39
C ASN A 462 5.06 3.86 14.28
N SER A 463 5.63 4.99 14.71
CA SER A 463 6.79 5.02 15.63
C SER A 463 6.56 4.15 16.87
N TYR A 464 7.50 3.25 17.16
CA TYR A 464 7.54 2.37 18.33
C TYR A 464 6.39 1.36 18.44
N LYS A 465 5.57 1.20 17.38
CA LYS A 465 4.51 0.19 17.36
C LYS A 465 5.09 -1.21 17.11
N CYS A 466 4.47 -2.19 17.73
CA CYS A 466 4.67 -3.61 17.43
C CYS A 466 3.57 -4.10 16.50
N PHE A 467 3.95 -4.83 15.46
CA PHE A 467 3.10 -5.48 14.48
C PHE A 467 3.35 -6.98 14.52
N LEU A 468 2.30 -7.79 14.36
CA LEU A 468 2.39 -9.26 14.33
C LEU A 468 3.21 -9.85 15.50
N ASP A 469 3.10 -9.23 16.68
CA ASP A 469 3.75 -9.57 17.96
C ASP A 469 5.30 -9.60 17.99
N LYS A 470 5.97 -9.35 16.86
CA LYS A 470 7.42 -9.53 16.69
C LYS A 470 8.10 -8.45 15.85
N ILE A 471 7.36 -7.56 15.20
CA ILE A 471 7.92 -6.53 14.31
C ILE A 471 7.76 -5.16 14.96
N TYR A 472 8.86 -4.55 15.38
CA TYR A 472 8.87 -3.25 16.02
C TYR A 472 9.37 -2.20 15.04
N GLN A 473 8.54 -1.20 14.74
CA GLN A 473 8.97 -0.06 13.94
C GLN A 473 9.71 0.96 14.81
N VAL A 474 10.93 1.33 14.42
CA VAL A 474 11.74 2.32 15.13
C VAL A 474 12.19 3.42 14.16
N PRO A 475 12.04 4.71 14.52
CA PRO A 475 12.57 5.79 13.69
C PRO A 475 14.10 5.76 13.59
N LEU A 476 14.65 6.10 12.41
CA LEU A 476 16.08 6.04 12.11
C LEU A 476 16.96 6.71 13.16
N TYR A 477 16.70 7.97 13.51
CA TYR A 477 17.60 8.71 14.39
C TYR A 477 17.55 8.21 15.84
N ASP A 478 16.39 7.74 16.29
CA ASP A 478 16.25 7.13 17.61
C ASP A 478 16.99 5.79 17.69
N PHE A 479 16.92 5.00 16.62
CA PHE A 479 17.71 3.78 16.49
C PHE A 479 19.22 4.06 16.50
N LEU A 480 19.68 5.05 15.74
CA LEU A 480 21.09 5.45 15.71
C LEU A 480 21.59 6.00 17.05
N GLU A 481 20.69 6.56 17.87
CA GLU A 481 21.02 7.17 19.15
C GLU A 481 20.96 6.20 20.34
N THR A 482 20.41 5.00 20.14
CA THR A 482 20.24 4.02 21.21
C THR A 482 21.36 3.00 21.22
N GLN A 483 21.80 2.63 22.42
CA GLN A 483 22.87 1.65 22.63
C GLN A 483 22.36 0.21 22.45
N MET A 484 23.07 -0.60 21.67
CA MET A 484 22.67 -1.96 21.25
C MET A 484 23.06 -3.07 22.26
N GLU A 485 23.64 -2.69 23.40
CA GLU A 485 24.15 -3.58 24.44
C GLU A 485 23.16 -4.68 24.88
N PRO A 486 21.84 -4.42 25.04
CA PRO A 486 20.88 -5.48 25.38
C PRO A 486 20.85 -6.60 24.35
N LEU A 487 20.90 -6.25 23.07
CA LEU A 487 20.74 -7.19 21.97
C LEU A 487 21.94 -8.15 21.82
N VAL A 488 23.05 -7.90 22.52
CA VAL A 488 24.23 -8.77 22.49
C VAL A 488 23.93 -10.18 23.01
N GLU A 489 22.98 -10.31 23.94
CA GLU A 489 22.56 -11.59 24.52
C GLU A 489 21.95 -12.53 23.47
N ILE A 490 21.28 -11.98 22.46
CA ILE A 490 20.65 -12.74 21.38
C ILE A 490 21.75 -13.30 20.49
N LYS A 491 21.77 -14.63 20.26
CA LYS A 491 22.86 -15.28 19.52
C LYS A 491 22.80 -15.02 18.03
N GLU A 492 21.67 -15.33 17.38
CA GLU A 492 21.52 -15.18 15.93
C GLU A 492 21.00 -13.77 15.60
N LYS A 493 21.82 -12.99 14.88
CA LYS A 493 21.58 -11.56 14.63
C LYS A 493 21.86 -11.23 13.16
N HIS A 494 20.90 -10.60 12.49
CA HIS A 494 21.01 -10.22 11.08
C HIS A 494 20.84 -8.72 10.91
N PHE A 495 21.69 -8.09 10.09
CA PHE A 495 21.51 -6.72 9.64
C PHE A 495 21.38 -6.71 8.12
N ILE A 496 20.16 -6.46 7.64
CA ILE A 496 19.81 -6.58 6.22
C ILE A 496 19.52 -5.17 5.69
N MET A 497 20.52 -4.57 5.05
CA MET A 497 20.41 -3.24 4.45
C MET A 497 19.71 -3.34 3.09
N THR A 498 18.73 -2.47 2.85
CA THR A 498 17.94 -2.44 1.60
C THR A 498 18.26 -1.22 0.73
N PHE A 499 18.98 -0.23 1.26
CA PHE A 499 19.46 0.94 0.51
C PHE A 499 20.76 1.50 1.11
N PRO A 500 21.64 2.11 0.29
CA PRO A 500 23.00 2.45 0.70
C PRO A 500 23.09 3.86 1.28
N THR A 501 23.30 3.96 2.59
CA THR A 501 23.48 5.24 3.30
C THR A 501 24.77 5.25 4.11
N GLU A 502 25.31 6.45 4.34
CA GLU A 502 26.47 6.61 5.21
C GLU A 502 26.18 6.21 6.66
N HIS A 503 24.93 6.33 7.11
CA HIS A 503 24.50 5.88 8.44
C HIS A 503 24.67 4.37 8.58
N PHE A 504 24.14 3.58 7.64
CA PHE A 504 24.22 2.12 7.72
C PHE A 504 25.64 1.59 7.49
N TYR A 505 26.40 2.21 6.58
CA TYR A 505 27.81 1.88 6.39
C TYR A 505 28.61 2.00 7.71
N LYS A 506 28.37 3.05 8.50
CA LYS A 506 29.04 3.24 9.80
C LYS A 506 28.67 2.20 10.85
N LEU A 507 27.54 1.50 10.69
CA LEU A 507 27.09 0.45 11.60
C LEU A 507 27.68 -0.92 11.29
N ILE A 508 28.21 -1.16 10.08
CA ILE A 508 28.72 -2.48 9.66
C ILE A 508 29.75 -3.02 10.65
N VAL A 509 30.81 -2.26 10.95
CA VAL A 509 31.87 -2.73 11.87
C VAL A 509 31.36 -2.91 13.30
N PRO A 510 30.67 -1.92 13.93
CA PRO A 510 30.10 -2.10 15.26
C PRO A 510 29.11 -3.27 15.38
N PHE A 511 28.35 -3.57 14.32
CA PHE A 511 27.36 -4.66 14.32
C PHE A 511 28.07 -6.00 14.15
N ARG A 512 29.06 -6.07 13.25
CA ARG A 512 29.90 -7.26 13.08
C ARG A 512 30.63 -7.64 14.37
N GLU A 513 31.21 -6.68 15.08
CA GLU A 513 31.83 -6.90 16.42
C GLU A 513 30.84 -7.47 17.46
N LYS A 514 29.53 -7.25 17.27
CA LYS A 514 28.46 -7.76 18.13
C LYS A 514 27.84 -9.07 17.61
N GLY A 515 28.40 -9.67 16.56
CA GLY A 515 27.97 -10.96 16.01
C GLY A 515 26.82 -10.87 15.00
N PHE A 516 26.66 -9.74 14.31
CA PHE A 516 25.65 -9.62 13.25
C PHE A 516 26.18 -10.11 11.90
N TYR A 517 25.40 -10.94 11.21
CA TYR A 517 25.57 -11.19 9.78
C TYR A 517 25.09 -9.97 8.99
N ILE A 518 25.92 -9.47 8.09
CA ILE A 518 25.68 -8.25 7.33
C ILE A 518 25.26 -8.61 5.91
N THR A 519 24.04 -8.25 5.52
CA THR A 519 23.51 -8.48 4.17
C THR A 519 23.18 -7.15 3.50
N TYR A 520 23.50 -7.03 2.21
CA TYR A 520 23.01 -5.93 1.38
C TYR A 520 22.12 -6.48 0.26
N ASP A 521 20.86 -6.09 0.26
CA ASP A 521 19.84 -6.45 -0.71
C ASP A 521 19.63 -5.27 -1.68
N ILE A 522 20.23 -5.36 -2.86
CA ILE A 522 20.23 -4.31 -3.89
C ILE A 522 18.90 -4.37 -4.64
N MET A 523 17.98 -3.50 -4.21
CA MET A 523 16.62 -3.44 -4.75
C MET A 523 16.47 -2.51 -5.95
N ASP A 524 17.28 -1.46 -6.01
CA ASP A 524 17.10 -0.35 -6.94
C ASP A 524 18.43 0.14 -7.53
N GLU A 525 18.35 0.79 -8.68
CA GLU A 525 19.49 1.50 -9.28
C GLU A 525 19.65 2.88 -8.65
N TRP A 526 20.19 2.90 -7.43
CA TRP A 526 20.27 4.09 -6.57
C TRP A 526 21.02 5.27 -7.20
N GLU A 527 21.99 5.02 -8.08
CA GLU A 527 22.73 6.08 -8.76
C GLU A 527 21.82 6.87 -9.72
N GLU A 528 20.90 6.17 -10.38
CA GLU A 528 19.96 6.81 -11.30
C GLU A 528 18.81 7.49 -10.53
N PHE A 529 18.36 6.92 -9.41
CA PHE A 529 17.45 7.63 -8.48
C PHE A 529 18.07 8.91 -7.90
N TYR A 530 19.38 8.91 -7.62
CA TYR A 530 20.10 10.12 -7.21
C TYR A 530 20.11 11.20 -8.30
N LYS A 531 20.35 10.81 -9.56
CA LYS A 531 20.38 11.75 -10.70
C LYS A 531 19.05 12.47 -10.91
N VAL A 532 17.94 11.81 -10.58
CA VAL A 532 16.59 12.40 -10.66
C VAL A 532 16.13 13.05 -9.35
N GLY A 533 16.96 13.04 -8.29
CA GLY A 533 16.70 13.73 -7.03
C GLY A 533 15.93 12.92 -5.98
N GLU A 534 15.60 11.66 -6.25
CA GLU A 534 14.77 10.80 -5.40
C GLU A 534 15.58 10.07 -4.32
N ALA A 535 16.90 9.96 -4.49
CA ALA A 535 17.81 9.34 -3.50
C ALA A 535 18.97 10.27 -3.11
N PRO A 536 18.72 11.48 -2.57
CA PRO A 536 19.78 12.48 -2.34
C PRO A 536 20.82 12.08 -1.28
N TRP A 537 20.55 11.05 -0.47
CA TRP A 537 21.51 10.46 0.47
C TRP A 537 22.59 9.60 -0.22
N TYR A 538 22.35 9.21 -1.47
CA TYR A 538 23.18 8.28 -2.19
C TYR A 538 24.59 8.81 -2.41
N LYS A 539 25.58 7.94 -2.23
CA LYS A 539 26.97 8.18 -2.58
C LYS A 539 27.55 6.89 -3.14
N GLN A 540 28.04 6.92 -4.38
CA GLN A 540 28.59 5.75 -5.07
C GLN A 540 29.65 5.02 -4.23
N ASN A 541 30.62 5.76 -3.69
CA ASN A 541 31.69 5.18 -2.88
C ASN A 541 31.21 4.53 -1.57
N ILE A 542 30.05 4.94 -1.04
CA ILE A 542 29.43 4.32 0.14
C ILE A 542 28.75 3.01 -0.25
N GLU A 543 28.02 2.99 -1.37
CA GLU A 543 27.40 1.76 -1.88
C GLU A 543 28.46 0.69 -2.20
N GLU A 544 29.53 1.07 -2.92
CA GLU A 544 30.65 0.17 -3.22
C GLU A 544 31.29 -0.37 -1.93
N ALA A 545 31.43 0.47 -0.90
CA ALA A 545 31.95 0.04 0.39
C ALA A 545 31.00 -0.92 1.13
N ILE A 546 29.69 -0.71 1.05
CA ILE A 546 28.70 -1.64 1.60
C ILE A 546 28.79 -3.00 0.87
N VAL A 547 28.82 -3.00 -0.46
CA VAL A 547 28.97 -4.22 -1.28
C VAL A 547 30.22 -5.02 -0.88
N LEU A 548 31.33 -4.34 -0.64
CA LEU A 548 32.60 -4.96 -0.23
C LEU A 548 32.59 -5.52 1.20
N ASN A 549 31.83 -4.93 2.11
CA ASN A 549 31.89 -5.25 3.55
C ASN A 549 30.70 -6.07 4.07
N SER A 550 29.74 -6.43 3.21
CA SER A 550 28.65 -7.36 3.53
C SER A 550 29.12 -8.83 3.41
N ASP A 551 28.57 -9.71 4.25
CA ASP A 551 28.75 -11.17 4.13
C ASP A 551 28.04 -11.68 2.88
N LEU A 552 26.77 -11.30 2.71
CA LEU A 552 25.97 -11.61 1.54
C LEU A 552 25.58 -10.33 0.78
N VAL A 553 25.68 -10.38 -0.55
CA VAL A 553 25.10 -9.36 -1.43
C VAL A 553 24.15 -10.04 -2.39
N VAL A 554 22.92 -9.53 -2.42
CA VAL A 554 21.83 -9.99 -3.27
C VAL A 554 21.41 -8.83 -4.16
N SER A 555 21.01 -9.11 -5.41
CA SER A 555 20.39 -8.11 -6.28
C SER A 555 19.09 -8.64 -6.87
N VAL A 556 18.12 -7.76 -7.08
CA VAL A 556 16.83 -8.17 -7.68
C VAL A 556 16.93 -8.49 -9.18
N SER A 557 17.99 -8.03 -9.85
CA SER A 557 18.17 -8.23 -11.30
C SER A 557 19.63 -8.44 -11.68
N GLU A 558 19.83 -9.00 -12.89
CA GLU A 558 21.17 -9.20 -13.46
C GLU A 558 21.90 -7.88 -13.72
N PRO A 559 21.26 -6.81 -14.26
CA PRO A 559 21.96 -5.54 -14.48
C PRO A 559 22.52 -4.91 -13.20
N LEU A 560 21.83 -5.06 -12.07
CA LEU A 560 22.32 -4.60 -10.77
C LEU A 560 23.55 -5.40 -10.31
N LYS A 561 23.58 -6.72 -10.57
CA LYS A 561 24.77 -7.54 -10.33
C LYS A 561 25.92 -7.16 -11.25
N GLU A 562 25.65 -6.96 -12.54
CA GLU A 562 26.65 -6.58 -13.55
C GLU A 562 27.34 -5.26 -13.18
N LYS A 563 26.59 -4.28 -12.64
CA LYS A 563 27.13 -3.00 -12.13
C LYS A 563 28.29 -3.20 -11.16
N PHE A 564 28.20 -4.20 -10.27
CA PHE A 564 29.19 -4.46 -9.23
C PHE A 564 30.13 -5.62 -9.53
N SER A 565 30.02 -6.25 -10.71
CA SER A 565 30.84 -7.41 -11.11
C SER A 565 32.36 -7.16 -11.05
N SER A 566 32.79 -5.91 -11.28
CA SER A 566 34.20 -5.52 -11.16
C SER A 566 34.73 -5.50 -9.72
N ILE A 567 33.83 -5.40 -8.75
CA ILE A 567 34.12 -5.28 -7.31
C ILE A 567 33.87 -6.62 -6.61
N ARG A 568 32.81 -7.32 -7.00
CA ARG A 568 32.34 -8.54 -6.34
C ARG A 568 31.67 -9.48 -7.35
N ASN A 569 32.10 -10.75 -7.37
CA ASN A 569 31.65 -11.74 -8.35
C ASN A 569 30.64 -12.76 -7.81
N ASP A 570 30.45 -12.84 -6.50
CA ASP A 570 29.57 -13.81 -5.84
C ASP A 570 28.17 -13.25 -5.52
N ILE A 571 27.81 -12.10 -6.10
CA ILE A 571 26.49 -11.47 -5.95
C ILE A 571 25.42 -12.43 -6.50
N ILE A 572 24.40 -12.70 -5.68
CA ILE A 572 23.30 -13.58 -6.07
C ILE A 572 22.16 -12.76 -6.65
N VAL A 573 21.67 -13.14 -7.83
CA VAL A 573 20.43 -12.56 -8.36
C VAL A 573 19.25 -13.30 -7.76
N LEU A 574 18.47 -12.58 -6.96
CA LEU A 574 17.25 -13.06 -6.33
C LEU A 574 16.15 -12.03 -6.58
N GLY A 575 15.35 -12.31 -7.61
CA GLY A 575 14.21 -11.48 -7.96
C GLY A 575 13.24 -11.26 -6.79
N ASN A 576 12.31 -10.35 -7.01
CA ASN A 576 11.14 -10.20 -6.17
C ASN A 576 10.31 -11.48 -6.12
N GLY A 577 9.40 -11.49 -5.15
CA GLY A 577 8.42 -12.54 -5.02
C GLY A 577 7.01 -11.97 -5.00
N TYR A 578 6.04 -12.86 -4.85
CA TYR A 578 4.65 -12.50 -4.65
C TYR A 578 4.06 -13.26 -3.47
N ASN A 579 2.90 -12.79 -3.02
CA ASN A 579 2.11 -13.42 -1.98
C ASN A 579 0.98 -14.24 -2.61
N GLU A 580 0.93 -15.54 -2.33
CA GLU A 580 -0.13 -16.40 -2.88
C GLU A 580 -1.52 -16.07 -2.35
N ASN A 581 -1.60 -15.37 -1.22
CA ASN A 581 -2.87 -14.94 -0.62
C ASN A 581 -3.48 -13.70 -1.29
N ILE A 582 -2.88 -13.18 -2.38
CA ILE A 582 -3.44 -12.06 -3.16
C ILE A 582 -4.85 -12.38 -3.66
N SER A 583 -5.12 -13.64 -4.04
CA SER A 583 -6.46 -14.13 -4.32
C SER A 583 -6.52 -15.65 -4.14
N LYS A 584 -7.69 -16.20 -3.81
CA LYS A 584 -7.91 -17.66 -3.84
C LYS A 584 -8.07 -18.20 -5.26
N MET A 585 -8.17 -17.32 -6.25
CA MET A 585 -8.42 -17.68 -7.64
C MET A 585 -7.14 -17.50 -8.47
N LYS A 586 -6.54 -18.62 -8.88
CA LYS A 586 -5.39 -18.70 -9.80
C LYS A 586 -5.88 -18.87 -11.23
N ASN A 587 -5.09 -18.43 -12.22
CA ASN A 587 -5.37 -18.66 -13.65
C ASN A 587 -6.77 -18.22 -14.13
N ILE A 588 -7.20 -17.02 -13.72
CA ILE A 588 -8.55 -16.48 -13.98
C ILE A 588 -8.67 -15.62 -15.23
N SER A 589 -7.57 -15.27 -15.89
CA SER A 589 -7.58 -14.46 -17.12
C SER A 589 -8.55 -15.04 -18.17
N LEU A 590 -9.16 -14.17 -18.96
CA LEU A 590 -10.12 -14.52 -19.98
C LEU A 590 -9.49 -15.43 -21.05
N ARG A 591 -10.10 -16.61 -21.28
CA ARG A 591 -9.63 -17.64 -22.24
C ARG A 591 -10.50 -17.80 -23.48
N SER A 592 -11.68 -17.20 -23.48
CA SER A 592 -12.62 -17.24 -24.59
C SER A 592 -12.60 -15.92 -25.36
N LEU A 593 -13.27 -15.90 -26.51
CA LEU A 593 -13.62 -14.65 -27.17
C LEU A 593 -14.46 -13.78 -26.21
N ALA A 594 -14.12 -12.50 -26.12
CA ALA A 594 -14.95 -11.51 -25.42
C ALA A 594 -16.25 -11.25 -26.20
N GLU A 595 -17.28 -10.81 -25.49
CA GLU A 595 -18.61 -10.53 -26.08
C GLU A 595 -18.55 -9.45 -27.17
N ASP A 596 -17.69 -8.45 -26.99
CA ASP A 596 -17.47 -7.36 -27.94
C ASP A 596 -16.45 -7.72 -29.04
N GLN A 597 -15.96 -8.97 -29.04
CA GLN A 597 -14.95 -9.51 -29.96
C GLN A 597 -13.61 -8.75 -29.96
N LYS A 598 -13.29 -8.01 -28.88
CA LYS A 598 -12.01 -7.31 -28.75
C LYS A 598 -10.99 -8.09 -27.93
N ILE A 599 -9.72 -7.72 -28.13
CA ILE A 599 -8.58 -8.16 -27.34
C ILE A 599 -8.45 -7.25 -26.11
N HIS A 600 -8.96 -7.71 -24.97
CA HIS A 600 -8.79 -7.02 -23.68
C HIS A 600 -7.37 -7.20 -23.11
N ILE A 601 -6.67 -6.09 -22.89
CA ILE A 601 -5.30 -6.02 -22.35
C ILE A 601 -5.30 -5.10 -21.14
N GLY A 602 -4.68 -5.50 -20.02
CA GLY A 602 -4.66 -4.69 -18.80
C GLY A 602 -3.29 -4.33 -18.25
N TYR A 603 -3.24 -3.18 -17.60
CA TYR A 603 -2.13 -2.74 -16.76
C TYR A 603 -2.67 -2.29 -15.39
N PHE A 604 -1.91 -2.62 -14.35
CA PHE A 604 -2.06 -1.99 -13.04
C PHE A 604 -0.72 -1.53 -12.45
N GLY A 605 -0.70 -0.34 -11.84
CA GLY A 605 0.47 0.20 -11.15
C GLY A 605 0.58 1.72 -11.16
N HIS A 606 1.76 2.25 -10.81
CA HIS A 606 2.05 3.67 -10.92
C HIS A 606 2.17 4.09 -12.40
N LEU A 607 1.64 5.25 -12.75
CA LEU A 607 1.42 5.72 -14.13
C LEU A 607 2.23 6.99 -14.48
N THR A 608 3.26 7.29 -13.70
CA THR A 608 4.12 8.46 -13.96
C THR A 608 4.75 8.39 -15.35
N SER A 609 4.66 9.50 -16.08
CA SER A 609 5.21 9.65 -17.42
C SER A 609 6.75 9.56 -17.47
N SER A 610 7.43 9.67 -16.33
CA SER A 610 8.88 9.46 -16.21
C SER A 610 9.31 8.03 -16.52
N TRP A 611 8.40 7.06 -16.37
CA TRP A 611 8.71 5.65 -16.53
C TRP A 611 7.70 4.94 -17.44
N PHE A 612 6.41 5.21 -17.29
CA PHE A 612 5.34 4.61 -18.07
C PHE A 612 5.31 5.19 -19.50
N ASP A 613 5.30 4.32 -20.51
CA ASP A 613 5.35 4.70 -21.92
C ASP A 613 3.93 4.92 -22.47
N TRP A 614 3.41 6.12 -22.22
CA TRP A 614 2.10 6.53 -22.72
C TRP A 614 2.04 6.61 -24.26
N GLU A 615 3.13 6.97 -24.95
CA GLU A 615 3.12 7.02 -26.41
C GLU A 615 2.96 5.62 -27.02
N LEU A 616 3.64 4.62 -26.45
CA LEU A 616 3.41 3.22 -26.84
C LEU A 616 1.94 2.81 -26.63
N ILE A 617 1.31 3.21 -25.52
CA ILE A 617 -0.12 2.94 -25.30
C ILE A 617 -0.99 3.60 -26.38
N PHE A 618 -0.73 4.86 -26.72
CA PHE A 618 -1.48 5.55 -27.77
C PHE A 618 -1.30 4.90 -29.14
N ASP A 619 -0.10 4.46 -29.47
CA ASP A 619 0.16 3.72 -30.71
C ASP A 619 -0.63 2.39 -30.76
N ILE A 620 -0.74 1.66 -29.64
CA ILE A 620 -1.54 0.43 -29.56
C ILE A 620 -3.02 0.74 -29.76
N LEU A 621 -3.53 1.85 -29.21
CA LEU A 621 -4.95 2.24 -29.29
C LEU A 621 -5.43 2.60 -30.70
N GLU A 622 -4.53 2.77 -31.66
CA GLU A 622 -4.88 2.90 -33.08
C GLU A 622 -5.54 1.61 -33.64
N ARG A 623 -5.24 0.44 -33.06
CA ARG A 623 -5.94 -0.84 -33.33
C ARG A 623 -7.30 -0.86 -32.60
N LYS A 624 -8.41 -0.81 -33.36
CA LYS A 624 -9.78 -0.73 -32.82
C LYS A 624 -10.33 -2.04 -32.25
N ASP A 625 -9.70 -3.14 -32.57
CA ASP A 625 -9.98 -4.47 -32.05
C ASP A 625 -9.27 -4.75 -30.71
N ILE A 626 -8.43 -3.83 -30.22
CA ILE A 626 -7.81 -3.90 -28.90
C ILE A 626 -8.57 -3.00 -27.93
N PHE A 627 -8.83 -3.48 -26.71
CA PHE A 627 -9.37 -2.70 -25.60
C PHE A 627 -8.38 -2.67 -24.43
N ILE A 628 -7.95 -1.48 -24.00
CA ILE A 628 -6.97 -1.33 -22.91
C ILE A 628 -7.64 -0.99 -21.59
N HIS A 629 -7.25 -1.67 -20.53
CA HIS A 629 -7.66 -1.41 -19.15
C HIS A 629 -6.49 -0.84 -18.35
N ILE A 630 -6.67 0.31 -17.72
CA ILE A 630 -5.62 0.95 -16.90
C ILE A 630 -6.13 1.20 -15.49
N ILE A 631 -5.47 0.56 -14.52
CA ILE A 631 -5.68 0.76 -13.09
C ILE A 631 -4.42 1.42 -12.51
N GLY A 632 -4.56 2.52 -11.76
CA GLY A 632 -3.40 3.18 -11.18
C GLY A 632 -3.59 4.64 -10.82
N TYR A 633 -2.47 5.27 -10.46
CA TYR A 633 -2.39 6.68 -10.11
C TYR A 633 -1.08 7.30 -10.62
N GLY A 634 -0.99 8.63 -10.61
CA GLY A 634 0.21 9.36 -11.05
C GLY A 634 0.23 9.72 -12.54
N VAL A 635 -0.92 9.62 -13.22
CA VAL A 635 -1.11 10.14 -14.57
C VAL A 635 -1.36 11.65 -14.52
N ASP A 636 -0.78 12.41 -15.45
CA ASP A 636 -0.99 13.85 -15.58
C ASP A 636 -2.29 14.20 -16.33
N ASP A 637 -2.82 15.40 -16.09
CA ASP A 637 -4.10 15.85 -16.66
C ASP A 637 -4.10 15.91 -18.19
N ALA A 638 -2.95 16.20 -18.81
CA ALA A 638 -2.84 16.24 -20.27
C ALA A 638 -3.03 14.83 -20.86
N THR A 639 -2.41 13.83 -20.24
CA THR A 639 -2.57 12.43 -20.59
C THR A 639 -4.00 11.94 -20.34
N LEU A 640 -4.60 12.26 -19.19
CA LEU A 640 -6.00 11.94 -18.90
C LEU A 640 -6.97 12.52 -19.93
N ASN A 641 -6.75 13.77 -20.35
CA ASN A 641 -7.56 14.40 -21.38
C ASN A 641 -7.35 13.75 -22.76
N ARG A 642 -6.13 13.36 -23.12
CA ARG A 642 -5.86 12.61 -24.36
C ARG A 642 -6.56 11.25 -24.36
N LEU A 643 -6.61 10.54 -23.23
CA LEU A 643 -7.31 9.25 -23.10
C LEU A 643 -8.80 9.34 -23.48
N LYS A 644 -9.48 10.46 -23.18
CA LYS A 644 -10.89 10.68 -23.53
C LYS A 644 -11.16 10.63 -25.05
N SER A 645 -10.14 10.82 -25.88
CA SER A 645 -10.27 10.76 -27.35
C SER A 645 -10.30 9.33 -27.90
N TYR A 646 -10.01 8.32 -27.08
CA TYR A 646 -9.96 6.91 -27.49
C TYR A 646 -11.16 6.13 -26.91
N PRO A 647 -12.05 5.56 -27.74
CA PRO A 647 -13.21 4.80 -27.27
C PRO A 647 -12.88 3.37 -26.81
N ASN A 648 -11.63 2.93 -27.02
CA ASN A 648 -11.15 1.57 -26.77
C ASN A 648 -10.14 1.51 -25.60
N ILE A 649 -10.32 2.37 -24.60
CA ILE A 649 -9.57 2.37 -23.35
C ILE A 649 -10.50 2.69 -22.17
N LYS A 650 -10.20 2.11 -21.00
CA LYS A 650 -10.85 2.47 -19.74
C LYS A 650 -9.82 2.69 -18.64
N PHE A 651 -9.83 3.90 -18.07
CA PHE A 651 -9.07 4.24 -16.87
C PHE A 651 -9.95 4.10 -15.63
N TYR A 652 -9.51 3.32 -14.66
CA TYR A 652 -10.28 2.96 -13.46
C TYR A 652 -9.84 3.73 -12.21
N GLY A 653 -8.74 4.49 -12.27
CA GLY A 653 -8.14 5.08 -11.08
C GLY A 653 -7.52 4.04 -10.15
N LYS A 654 -7.48 4.35 -8.85
CA LYS A 654 -6.95 3.44 -7.83
C LYS A 654 -7.96 2.33 -7.52
N VAL A 655 -7.51 1.09 -7.56
CA VAL A 655 -8.27 -0.10 -7.14
C VAL A 655 -7.50 -0.77 -6.00
N HIS A 656 -8.22 -1.29 -5.02
CA HIS A 656 -7.60 -2.00 -3.90
C HIS A 656 -6.93 -3.30 -4.40
N PRO A 657 -5.70 -3.66 -3.98
CA PRO A 657 -5.00 -4.85 -4.47
C PRO A 657 -5.82 -6.15 -4.36
N GLY A 658 -6.57 -6.29 -3.26
CA GLY A 658 -7.46 -7.43 -3.03
C GLY A 658 -8.66 -7.53 -3.99
N GLU A 659 -8.94 -6.51 -4.80
CA GLU A 659 -10.05 -6.47 -5.77
C GLU A 659 -9.58 -6.62 -7.23
N LEU A 660 -8.27 -6.67 -7.47
CA LEU A 660 -7.71 -6.74 -8.82
C LEU A 660 -8.25 -7.93 -9.63
N TYR A 661 -8.58 -9.03 -8.96
CA TYR A 661 -9.12 -10.24 -9.57
C TYR A 661 -10.46 -10.00 -10.30
N GLU A 662 -11.29 -9.04 -9.85
CA GLU A 662 -12.56 -8.69 -10.49
C GLU A 662 -12.38 -8.08 -11.88
N TYR A 663 -11.25 -7.40 -12.09
CA TYR A 663 -10.90 -6.78 -13.36
C TYR A 663 -10.16 -7.76 -14.25
N VAL A 664 -9.13 -8.40 -13.69
CA VAL A 664 -8.21 -9.30 -14.40
C VAL A 664 -8.93 -10.48 -15.05
N LYS A 665 -10.03 -10.98 -14.46
CA LYS A 665 -10.83 -12.07 -15.05
C LYS A 665 -11.41 -11.75 -16.44
N ASN A 666 -11.48 -10.46 -16.79
CA ASN A 666 -11.97 -10.00 -18.08
C ASN A 666 -10.84 -9.65 -19.07
N TRP A 667 -9.58 -9.90 -18.71
CA TRP A 667 -8.43 -9.57 -19.54
C TRP A 667 -7.85 -10.83 -20.17
N HIS A 668 -7.49 -10.76 -21.45
CA HIS A 668 -6.76 -11.83 -22.11
C HIS A 668 -5.27 -11.76 -21.80
N LEU A 669 -4.71 -10.54 -21.80
CA LEU A 669 -3.27 -10.29 -21.72
C LEU A 669 -2.95 -9.21 -20.69
N GLY A 670 -1.75 -9.29 -20.10
CA GLY A 670 -1.13 -8.22 -19.32
C GLY A 670 -0.15 -7.42 -20.18
N ILE A 671 0.11 -6.15 -19.82
CA ILE A 671 1.16 -5.35 -20.45
C ILE A 671 2.00 -4.62 -19.40
N ILE A 672 3.31 -4.49 -19.60
CA ILE A 672 4.22 -3.63 -18.81
C ILE A 672 4.97 -2.70 -19.78
N PRO A 673 4.39 -1.54 -20.12
CA PRO A 673 4.88 -0.65 -21.17
C PRO A 673 5.86 0.38 -20.58
N PHE A 674 7.08 -0.06 -20.27
CA PHE A 674 8.07 0.80 -19.64
C PHE A 674 9.05 1.39 -20.65
N LYS A 675 9.41 2.67 -20.45
CA LYS A 675 10.43 3.37 -21.24
C LYS A 675 11.79 2.77 -20.96
N LYS A 676 12.55 2.46 -22.01
CA LYS A 676 13.91 1.94 -21.89
C LYS A 676 14.83 2.98 -21.24
N SER A 677 15.29 2.68 -20.04
CA SER A 677 16.20 3.52 -19.25
C SER A 677 17.07 2.62 -18.36
N LYS A 678 18.15 3.16 -17.79
CA LYS A 678 18.96 2.38 -16.82
C LYS A 678 18.13 1.91 -15.62
N LEU A 679 17.19 2.74 -15.17
CA LEU A 679 16.23 2.38 -14.13
C LEU A 679 15.38 1.18 -14.55
N SER A 680 14.78 1.21 -15.76
CA SER A 680 13.95 0.11 -16.24
C SER A 680 14.72 -1.17 -16.55
N LEU A 681 15.98 -1.06 -16.96
CA LEU A 681 16.83 -2.23 -17.16
C LEU A 681 17.06 -2.99 -15.85
N ALA A 682 17.14 -2.26 -14.73
CA ALA A 682 17.49 -2.79 -13.42
C ALA A 682 16.30 -3.31 -12.58
N VAL A 683 15.05 -3.01 -12.94
CA VAL A 683 13.88 -3.38 -12.11
C VAL A 683 13.46 -4.83 -12.28
N ASP A 684 13.05 -5.49 -11.20
CA ASP A 684 12.23 -6.71 -11.27
C ASP A 684 10.82 -6.40 -10.73
N PRO A 685 9.83 -6.12 -11.59
CA PRO A 685 8.57 -5.54 -11.14
C PRO A 685 7.64 -6.57 -10.50
N ILE A 686 7.22 -6.36 -9.24
CA ILE A 686 6.32 -7.28 -8.50
C ILE A 686 5.06 -7.68 -9.30
N LYS A 687 4.49 -6.73 -10.06
CA LYS A 687 3.28 -6.95 -10.88
C LYS A 687 3.40 -8.08 -11.90
N ILE A 688 4.60 -8.44 -12.36
CA ILE A 688 4.76 -9.55 -13.31
C ILE A 688 4.34 -10.87 -12.70
N TYR A 689 4.69 -11.10 -11.43
CA TYR A 689 4.32 -12.30 -10.70
C TYR A 689 2.80 -12.36 -10.48
N GLU A 690 2.16 -11.22 -10.25
CA GLU A 690 0.70 -11.12 -10.12
C GLU A 690 -0.01 -11.40 -11.46
N TYR A 691 0.52 -10.90 -12.57
CA TYR A 691 -0.03 -11.19 -13.90
C TYR A 691 0.05 -12.69 -14.22
N LEU A 692 1.21 -13.29 -13.99
CA LEU A 692 1.42 -14.72 -14.19
C LEU A 692 0.55 -15.57 -13.26
N PHE A 693 0.38 -15.16 -12.00
CA PHE A 693 -0.52 -15.82 -11.05
C PHE A 693 -1.98 -15.85 -11.52
N PHE A 694 -2.45 -14.76 -12.11
CA PHE A 694 -3.76 -14.70 -12.73
C PHE A 694 -3.84 -15.37 -14.11
N GLY A 695 -2.73 -15.90 -14.61
CA GLY A 695 -2.64 -16.59 -15.90
C GLY A 695 -2.52 -15.67 -17.11
N LEU A 696 -2.21 -14.39 -16.93
CA LEU A 696 -2.08 -13.44 -18.05
C LEU A 696 -0.72 -13.62 -18.76
N PRO A 697 -0.70 -14.03 -20.05
CA PRO A 697 0.48 -13.81 -20.87
C PRO A 697 0.76 -12.30 -20.93
N THR A 698 2.03 -11.93 -20.77
CA THR A 698 2.41 -10.53 -20.56
C THR A 698 3.35 -10.04 -21.64
N ILE A 699 3.03 -8.89 -22.23
CA ILE A 699 3.94 -8.17 -23.10
C ILE A 699 4.67 -7.11 -22.27
N SER A 700 5.99 -7.05 -22.36
CA SER A 700 6.81 -6.07 -21.65
C SER A 700 7.71 -5.28 -22.59
N THR A 701 8.00 -4.04 -22.22
CA THR A 701 9.03 -3.21 -22.88
C THR A 701 9.96 -2.61 -21.83
N GLY A 702 11.15 -2.20 -22.25
CA GLY A 702 12.12 -1.53 -21.38
C GLY A 702 12.80 -2.41 -20.31
N ILE A 703 12.37 -3.66 -20.12
CA ILE A 703 12.91 -4.61 -19.12
C ILE A 703 13.31 -5.96 -19.79
N PRO A 704 14.44 -6.03 -20.51
CA PRO A 704 14.77 -7.21 -21.31
C PRO A 704 14.90 -8.52 -20.52
N HIS A 705 15.30 -8.47 -19.25
CA HIS A 705 15.62 -9.67 -18.49
C HIS A 705 14.39 -10.47 -18.05
N ILE A 706 13.22 -9.84 -17.89
CA ILE A 706 11.97 -10.54 -17.58
C ILE A 706 11.37 -11.25 -18.80
N GLY A 707 11.86 -10.99 -20.02
CA GLY A 707 11.50 -11.77 -21.21
C GLY A 707 11.96 -13.24 -21.16
N LYS A 708 12.68 -13.64 -20.10
CA LYS A 708 13.02 -15.04 -19.81
C LYS A 708 11.95 -15.73 -18.94
N TYR A 709 11.00 -14.98 -18.39
CA TYR A 709 9.94 -15.54 -17.54
C TYR A 709 8.91 -16.24 -18.43
N PRO A 710 8.24 -17.30 -17.93
CA PRO A 710 7.25 -18.02 -18.71
C PRO A 710 6.10 -17.10 -19.10
N LEU A 711 5.64 -17.21 -20.35
CA LEU A 711 4.60 -16.37 -20.95
C LEU A 711 4.87 -14.86 -20.97
N VAL A 712 6.13 -14.44 -20.87
CA VAL A 712 6.50 -13.02 -21.00
C VAL A 712 7.26 -12.80 -22.31
N ASP A 713 6.73 -11.95 -23.18
CA ASP A 713 7.46 -11.49 -24.37
C ASP A 713 8.00 -10.08 -24.12
N HIS A 714 9.33 -9.92 -24.19
CA HIS A 714 9.94 -8.58 -24.21
C HIS A 714 10.03 -8.06 -25.64
N CYS A 715 9.57 -6.83 -25.85
CA CYS A 715 9.53 -6.15 -27.14
C CYS A 715 10.32 -4.83 -27.06
N GLU A 716 10.91 -4.42 -28.19
CA GLU A 716 11.69 -3.17 -28.28
C GLU A 716 10.94 -2.03 -28.98
N ASN A 717 9.84 -2.33 -29.69
CA ASN A 717 9.06 -1.34 -30.44
C ASN A 717 7.59 -1.74 -30.62
N THR A 718 6.76 -0.79 -31.03
CA THR A 718 5.31 -0.95 -31.23
C THR A 718 4.98 -2.12 -32.18
N SER A 719 5.74 -2.31 -33.26
CA SER A 719 5.45 -3.40 -34.21
C SER A 719 5.66 -4.78 -33.58
N GLU A 720 6.71 -4.95 -32.79
CA GLU A 720 6.94 -6.18 -32.03
C GLU A 720 5.85 -6.40 -30.98
N VAL A 721 5.42 -5.34 -30.29
CA VAL A 721 4.33 -5.40 -29.30
C VAL A 721 3.03 -5.88 -29.95
N LEU A 722 2.62 -5.30 -31.09
CA LEU A 722 1.40 -5.72 -31.79
C LEU A 722 1.48 -7.17 -32.27
N ASN A 723 2.65 -7.60 -32.80
CA ASN A 723 2.86 -8.99 -33.20
C ASN A 723 2.79 -9.95 -32.00
N ALA A 724 3.34 -9.56 -30.85
CA ALA A 724 3.29 -10.35 -29.61
C ALA A 724 1.85 -10.45 -29.07
N ILE A 725 1.08 -9.36 -29.13
CA ILE A 725 -0.34 -9.34 -28.79
C ILE A 725 -1.11 -10.34 -29.65
N ASP A 726 -0.98 -10.27 -30.98
CA ASP A 726 -1.69 -11.15 -31.90
C ASP A 726 -1.31 -12.63 -31.68
N LYS A 727 -0.02 -12.91 -31.47
CA LYS A 727 0.49 -14.24 -31.14
C LYS A 727 -0.12 -14.78 -29.84
N ARG A 728 0.00 -14.04 -28.73
CA ARG A 728 -0.46 -14.52 -27.42
C ARG A 728 -1.97 -14.60 -27.33
N TYR A 729 -2.69 -13.68 -27.97
CA TYR A 729 -4.13 -13.76 -28.07
C TYR A 729 -4.57 -15.04 -28.80
N SER A 730 -3.92 -15.37 -29.92
CA SER A 730 -4.22 -16.63 -30.62
C SER A 730 -3.91 -17.86 -29.75
N GLU A 731 -2.82 -17.85 -28.97
CA GLU A 731 -2.47 -18.96 -28.10
C GLU A 731 -3.48 -19.14 -26.94
N VAL A 732 -3.96 -18.02 -26.39
CA VAL A 732 -5.03 -17.97 -25.37
C VAL A 732 -6.30 -18.62 -25.90
N LEU A 733 -6.77 -18.21 -27.08
CA LEU A 733 -8.03 -18.73 -27.66
C LEU A 733 -7.95 -20.21 -28.09
N ASN A 734 -6.75 -20.67 -28.45
CA ASN A 734 -6.52 -22.06 -28.85
C ASN A 734 -6.17 -22.98 -27.67
N GLU A 735 -6.22 -22.48 -26.43
CA GLU A 735 -5.85 -23.22 -25.20
C GLU A 735 -4.46 -23.87 -25.26
N SER A 736 -3.52 -23.20 -25.94
CA SER A 736 -2.18 -23.74 -26.22
C SER A 736 -1.10 -23.23 -25.26
N LEU A 737 -1.49 -22.53 -24.19
CA LEU A 737 -0.57 -22.00 -23.20
C LEU A 737 -0.03 -23.11 -22.29
N GLU A 738 1.29 -23.17 -22.14
CA GLU A 738 1.96 -24.11 -21.24
C GLU A 738 1.92 -23.59 -19.78
N LEU A 739 0.80 -23.82 -19.09
CA LEU A 739 0.58 -23.32 -17.73
C LEU A 739 1.49 -24.00 -16.68
N GLN A 740 2.00 -25.20 -16.95
CA GLN A 740 2.86 -25.94 -16.01
C GLN A 740 4.17 -25.19 -15.71
N ASP A 741 4.75 -24.53 -16.72
CA ASP A 741 5.98 -23.77 -16.54
C ASP A 741 5.76 -22.52 -15.68
N ILE A 742 4.56 -21.92 -15.76
CA ILE A 742 4.15 -20.82 -14.91
C ILE A 742 4.00 -21.29 -13.47
N GLU A 743 3.31 -22.41 -13.25
CA GLU A 743 3.13 -22.97 -11.91
C GLU A 743 4.48 -23.25 -11.25
N ASN A 744 5.38 -23.94 -11.95
CA ASN A 744 6.74 -24.22 -11.47
C ASN A 744 7.53 -22.93 -11.17
N PHE A 745 7.42 -21.93 -12.04
CA PHE A 745 8.10 -20.65 -11.85
C PHE A 745 7.55 -19.88 -10.64
N LEU A 746 6.23 -19.81 -10.50
CA LEU A 746 5.54 -19.11 -9.41
C LEU A 746 5.78 -19.79 -8.06
N GLU A 747 5.71 -21.13 -7.99
CA GLU A 747 6.05 -21.88 -6.79
C GLU A 747 7.45 -21.49 -6.28
N ASN A 748 8.43 -21.36 -7.18
CA ASN A 748 9.80 -20.95 -6.82
C ASN A 748 9.98 -19.43 -6.63
N SER A 749 8.93 -18.63 -6.83
CA SER A 749 8.94 -17.17 -6.78
C SER A 749 8.06 -16.59 -5.67
N THR A 750 7.60 -17.41 -4.71
CA THR A 750 6.92 -16.90 -3.51
C THR A 750 7.89 -16.12 -2.62
N TRP A 751 7.39 -15.12 -1.89
CA TRP A 751 8.23 -14.41 -0.90
C TRP A 751 8.91 -15.36 0.09
N GLU A 752 8.18 -16.39 0.54
CA GLU A 752 8.68 -17.46 1.40
C GLU A 752 9.94 -18.12 0.81
N ASN A 753 9.84 -18.65 -0.41
CA ASN A 753 10.96 -19.36 -1.04
C ASN A 753 12.13 -18.43 -1.36
N ARG A 754 11.86 -17.18 -1.76
CA ARG A 754 12.91 -16.17 -2.00
C ARG A 754 13.70 -15.91 -0.72
N PHE A 755 13.03 -15.59 0.37
CA PHE A 755 13.71 -15.23 1.61
C PHE A 755 14.29 -16.45 2.34
N GLN A 756 13.69 -17.63 2.24
CA GLN A 756 14.31 -18.87 2.72
C GLN A 756 15.65 -19.12 2.03
N PHE A 757 15.71 -18.97 0.71
CA PHE A 757 16.95 -19.08 -0.04
C PHE A 757 17.97 -18.01 0.37
N MET A 758 17.53 -16.76 0.60
CA MET A 758 18.40 -15.68 1.09
C MET A 758 18.99 -16.02 2.46
N MET A 759 18.16 -16.41 3.44
CA MET A 759 18.60 -16.73 4.80
C MET A 759 19.53 -17.95 4.85
N LYS A 760 19.28 -18.96 4.01
CA LYS A 760 20.20 -20.09 3.83
C LYS A 760 21.54 -19.61 3.28
N SER A 761 21.54 -18.73 2.27
CA SER A 761 22.76 -18.20 1.65
C SER A 761 23.59 -17.35 2.62
N ILE A 762 22.97 -16.65 3.56
CA ILE A 762 23.69 -15.88 4.61
C ILE A 762 24.56 -16.83 5.45
N LYS A 763 24.01 -17.99 5.86
CA LYS A 763 24.72 -18.98 6.67
C LYS A 763 25.86 -19.68 5.92
N GLU A 764 25.75 -19.79 4.58
CA GLU A 764 26.78 -20.42 3.74
C GLU A 764 27.91 -19.44 3.36
N LYS A 765 27.64 -18.13 3.35
CA LYS A 765 28.57 -17.08 2.90
C LYS A 765 29.03 -16.14 4.03
N SER A 766 29.16 -16.66 5.24
CA SER A 766 29.56 -15.92 6.44
C SER A 766 31.05 -15.61 6.55
N PHE A 767 31.84 -15.73 5.47
CA PHE A 767 33.31 -15.68 5.52
C PHE A 767 33.86 -14.48 6.31
N LEU A 768 33.30 -13.28 6.15
CA LEU A 768 33.77 -12.10 6.89
C LEU A 768 33.39 -12.15 8.37
N GLN A 769 32.24 -12.72 8.70
CA GLN A 769 31.81 -12.95 10.07
C GLN A 769 32.65 -14.04 10.75
N ASP A 770 32.97 -15.12 10.03
CA ASP A 770 33.82 -16.21 10.53
C ASP A 770 35.21 -15.71 10.95
N LEU A 771 35.75 -14.68 10.27
CA LEU A 771 37.02 -14.02 10.65
C LEU A 771 36.96 -13.33 12.02
N TYR A 772 35.79 -12.89 12.46
CA TYR A 772 35.58 -12.26 13.77
C TYR A 772 35.28 -13.30 14.87
N GLU A 773 34.72 -14.45 14.49
CA GLU A 773 34.40 -15.55 15.40
C GLU A 773 35.60 -16.44 15.74
N GLY A 774 36.67 -16.40 14.94
CA GLY A 774 38.04 -16.86 15.26
C GLY A 774 38.17 -18.20 16.02
N GLU A 775 38.50 -19.29 15.30
CA GLU A 775 39.01 -20.57 15.82
C GLU A 775 38.44 -21.00 17.18
N SER A 776 37.15 -21.35 17.19
CA SER A 776 36.61 -22.28 18.19
C SER A 776 36.84 -23.72 17.70
N ASP A 777 38.10 -24.14 17.68
CA ASP A 777 38.46 -25.57 17.53
C ASP A 777 37.93 -26.40 18.72
#